data_AF-A0A7G6XRQ5-F1
#
_entry.id   AF-A0A7G6XRQ5-F1
#
_cell.length_a   1.000
_cell.length_b   1.000
_cell.length_c   1.000
_cell.angle_alpha   90.00
_cell.angle_beta   90.00
_cell.angle_gamma   90.00
#
_symmetry.space_group_name_H-M   'P 1'
#
loop_
_entity.id
_entity.type
_entity.pdbx_description
1 polymer ?
#
loop_
_entity_poly.entity_id
_entity_poly.type
_entity_poly.pdbx_seq_one_letter_code
_entity_poly.pdbx_strand_id
1 'polypeptide(L)'
;MRTSEQLYHQVRWDPRFDPARFVLGLLQRGAAPKRVPLPSFVPGGDIPWHRVLFVEADGELVWDRATGVDLIDVTAAGRVRDPRLLRAPFFTARTPYAWDPADGGAWRPAQAGPVEAPAAPSSVRMLTWNTLWDRYDAPRIATARRRPLLLDDLAAADADVIALQEVEPELLGMLLATPWVRAGYTLGTDPGGRDVAECGLLVLSRLPVREAGLHAFRAHKAVTAVTVDTAAGPLVVAATHLTSDHTENGHERRESELARLAEGLGGVEAGVALLGDFNDGRHGAEGPAPALGMRDAWCEVHGAADATPTFDPVVNPLAAVGSLTGRASRLDRILLGSTPARVTRAALRGDSPAPDGLFVSDHFGVEATVEFGPLGGGPARLDVPASVRTAVAWLPARLPDAVGDLRRAHDPADGRWPAHVNLLFGFVPESAFAEAVPLLAEVAAGTAPFEARLEGVHSFGHREEATLWLDPAAAGEAPWQELRSALAERFPGCRGRSGEHRGYTPHLTLGRSGDPQRAAREFAARLGGAVPARVGELAVLSRRGDGPMRVRATVALGTGEVRWAPETLPDALHEAPYGTLPDALHEAPYGTLPEALPGPGDDHAESVVTRIGAALPGARVHVAGSRRMGCELPGADLDLVVAIPGPADIARVRDRVAAALPRARGLREVPGARVPGLRLRVGALSVDLVVVSTGELDPARAVERRAELGEAAAVALSAVSDADAVREAVGAEQAAFAGLARRVKAWARARGLDSAPFGGLPGVAWSVLAARTVREAGALPPDALVREFFGRWAAWDWRDPVALMDPVPAPGTDPVTVLTPSEPVRSCTAQVTPGLRDLLVQELYGAWELLESGHGADVLAAAAPAPHRRHAAWAVVTVRAAEEEFEEVRGRVRGRLRALLGALEEAGVTDAHAWPRPFESAPGLARYAIGLGAAPPDAARLAVTAGHWGAGLRGVEVSWAAGGEVPDLGA
;
A
#
# COMPACT_ATOMS: atom_id res chain seq x y z
N MET A 1 -44.66 11.23 -11.73
CA MET A 1 -44.68 9.84 -11.23
C MET A 1 -43.57 9.07 -11.91
N ARG A 2 -42.64 8.55 -11.13
CA ARG A 2 -41.54 7.69 -11.58
C ARG A 2 -42.09 6.37 -12.12
N THR A 3 -41.33 5.71 -12.99
CA THR A 3 -41.56 4.29 -13.30
C THR A 3 -41.19 3.41 -12.11
N SER A 4 -41.73 2.18 -12.05
CA SER A 4 -41.36 1.20 -11.00
C SER A 4 -39.86 0.88 -11.02
N GLU A 5 -39.22 0.93 -12.18
CA GLU A 5 -37.78 0.74 -12.35
C GLU A 5 -36.97 1.90 -11.79
N GLN A 6 -37.35 3.14 -12.12
CA GLN A 6 -36.71 4.34 -11.56
C GLN A 6 -36.86 4.41 -10.04
N LEU A 7 -38.05 4.10 -9.51
CA LEU A 7 -38.29 4.07 -8.07
C LEU A 7 -37.44 2.99 -7.39
N TYR A 8 -37.36 1.80 -7.99
CA TYR A 8 -36.52 0.71 -7.49
C TYR A 8 -35.05 1.13 -7.41
N HIS A 9 -34.50 1.70 -8.48
CA HIS A 9 -33.11 2.14 -8.49
C HIS A 9 -32.85 3.29 -7.52
N GLN A 10 -33.79 4.22 -7.39
CA GLN A 10 -33.69 5.29 -6.40
C GLN A 10 -33.66 4.71 -4.98
N VAL A 11 -34.62 3.87 -4.60
CA VAL A 11 -34.65 3.26 -3.26
C VAL A 11 -33.39 2.42 -2.99
N ARG A 12 -32.86 1.73 -4.00
CA ARG A 12 -31.68 0.85 -3.85
C ARG A 12 -30.37 1.61 -3.67
N TRP A 13 -30.23 2.79 -4.25
CA TRP A 13 -28.94 3.50 -4.33
C TRP A 13 -28.94 4.87 -3.63
N ASP A 14 -30.09 5.41 -3.26
CA ASP A 14 -30.22 6.67 -2.54
C ASP A 14 -30.05 6.42 -1.03
N PRO A 15 -28.99 6.97 -0.39
CA PRO A 15 -28.64 6.67 1.00
C PRO A 15 -29.67 7.16 2.02
N ARG A 16 -30.68 7.92 1.58
CA ARG A 16 -31.79 8.38 2.44
C ARG A 16 -32.79 7.28 2.73
N PHE A 17 -32.80 6.19 1.96
CA PHE A 17 -33.78 5.10 2.07
C PHE A 17 -33.12 3.77 2.48
N ASP A 18 -33.84 2.98 3.27
CA ASP A 18 -33.46 1.60 3.61
C ASP A 18 -34.27 0.63 2.75
N PRO A 19 -33.66 -0.02 1.72
CA PRO A 19 -34.35 -0.97 0.85
C PRO A 19 -35.11 -2.07 1.58
N ALA A 20 -34.65 -2.49 2.77
CA ALA A 20 -35.29 -3.55 3.56
C ALA A 20 -36.69 -3.18 4.05
N ARG A 21 -36.99 -1.88 4.12
CA ARG A 21 -38.29 -1.34 4.58
C ARG A 21 -39.32 -1.27 3.47
N PHE A 22 -38.94 -1.59 2.22
CA PHE A 22 -39.81 -1.52 1.05
C PHE A 22 -40.29 -2.90 0.60
N VAL A 23 -41.55 -2.95 0.14
CA VAL A 23 -42.23 -4.14 -0.38
C VAL A 23 -42.85 -3.81 -1.73
N LEU A 24 -42.58 -4.64 -2.73
CA LEU A 24 -43.19 -4.56 -4.06
C LEU A 24 -44.44 -5.43 -4.11
N GLY A 25 -45.57 -4.86 -4.53
CA GLY A 25 -46.79 -5.57 -4.86
C GLY A 25 -46.79 -6.00 -6.33
N LEU A 26 -46.77 -7.29 -6.60
CA LEU A 26 -46.68 -7.86 -7.95
C LEU A 26 -48.01 -8.45 -8.42
N LEU A 27 -48.32 -8.26 -9.71
CA LEU A 27 -49.48 -8.85 -10.37
C LEU A 27 -49.36 -10.38 -10.45
N GLN A 28 -50.35 -11.07 -9.89
CA GLN A 28 -50.52 -12.52 -10.02
C GLN A 28 -51.85 -12.81 -10.74
N ARG A 29 -51.82 -13.70 -11.74
CA ARG A 29 -53.04 -14.06 -12.49
C ARG A 29 -54.01 -14.81 -11.57
N GLY A 30 -55.23 -14.29 -11.42
CA GLY A 30 -56.32 -14.94 -10.69
C GLY A 30 -56.19 -14.95 -9.15
N ALA A 31 -55.27 -14.17 -8.59
CA ALA A 31 -55.07 -14.08 -7.13
C ALA A 31 -54.76 -12.63 -6.71
N ALA A 32 -54.78 -12.37 -5.40
CA ALA A 32 -54.36 -11.10 -4.84
C ALA A 32 -52.87 -10.81 -5.16
N PRO A 33 -52.45 -9.53 -5.22
CA PRO A 33 -51.06 -9.17 -5.52
C PRO A 33 -50.06 -9.82 -4.55
N LYS A 34 -48.99 -10.39 -5.09
CA LYS A 34 -47.91 -11.00 -4.30
C LYS A 34 -47.00 -9.89 -3.76
N ARG A 35 -46.85 -9.82 -2.44
CA ARG A 35 -45.91 -8.92 -1.78
C ARG A 35 -44.52 -9.55 -1.73
N VAL A 36 -43.52 -8.83 -2.24
CA VAL A 36 -42.13 -9.27 -2.29
C VAL A 36 -41.25 -8.15 -1.70
N PRO A 37 -40.44 -8.41 -0.67
CA PRO A 37 -39.47 -7.43 -0.17
C PRO A 37 -38.59 -6.91 -1.30
N LEU A 38 -38.34 -5.60 -1.35
CA LEU A 38 -37.54 -4.98 -2.41
C LEU A 38 -36.12 -5.60 -2.55
N PRO A 39 -35.40 -5.99 -1.47
CA PRO A 39 -34.08 -6.60 -1.59
C PRO A 39 -34.08 -7.97 -2.26
N SER A 40 -35.21 -8.71 -2.22
CA SER A 40 -35.34 -10.02 -2.87
C SER A 40 -35.83 -9.93 -4.32
N PHE A 41 -36.07 -8.71 -4.83
CA PHE A 41 -36.44 -8.48 -6.22
C PHE A 41 -35.21 -8.34 -7.11
N VAL A 42 -35.13 -9.18 -8.15
CA VAL A 42 -34.03 -9.22 -9.13
C VAL A 42 -34.44 -8.46 -10.41
N PRO A 43 -33.78 -7.34 -10.74
CA PRO A 43 -34.02 -6.59 -11.98
C PRO A 43 -33.69 -7.43 -13.22
N GLY A 44 -34.55 -7.40 -14.24
CA GLY A 44 -34.30 -8.11 -15.51
C GLY A 44 -34.37 -9.65 -15.43
N GLY A 45 -34.75 -10.23 -14.29
CA GLY A 45 -35.01 -11.67 -14.14
C GLY A 45 -36.43 -12.09 -14.57
N ASP A 46 -36.94 -13.18 -14.00
CA ASP A 46 -38.25 -13.80 -14.33
C ASP A 46 -39.49 -12.90 -14.11
N ILE A 47 -39.34 -11.74 -13.46
CA ILE A 47 -40.43 -10.82 -13.12
C ILE A 47 -40.24 -9.50 -13.89
N PRO A 48 -40.98 -9.31 -14.99
CA PRO A 48 -40.93 -8.07 -15.76
C PRO A 48 -41.44 -6.86 -14.96
N TRP A 49 -40.86 -5.68 -15.17
CA TRP A 49 -41.25 -4.42 -14.52
C TRP A 49 -42.74 -4.08 -14.63
N HIS A 50 -43.38 -4.44 -15.75
CA HIS A 50 -44.82 -4.23 -15.97
C HIS A 50 -45.71 -5.05 -15.03
N ARG A 51 -45.16 -5.97 -14.21
CA ARG A 51 -45.90 -6.68 -13.17
C ARG A 51 -45.91 -5.98 -11.81
N VAL A 52 -45.09 -4.96 -11.59
CA VAL A 52 -45.07 -4.21 -10.31
C VAL A 52 -46.28 -3.27 -10.23
N LEU A 53 -47.28 -3.59 -9.42
CA LEU A 53 -48.51 -2.80 -9.27
C LEU A 53 -48.32 -1.62 -8.30
N PHE A 54 -47.68 -1.85 -7.16
CA PHE A 54 -47.46 -0.84 -6.13
C PHE A 54 -46.17 -1.10 -5.36
N VAL A 55 -45.72 -0.09 -4.60
CA VAL A 55 -44.63 -0.18 -3.63
C VAL A 55 -45.12 0.38 -2.30
N GLU A 56 -44.93 -0.40 -1.24
CA GLU A 56 -45.19 -0.02 0.14
C GLU A 56 -43.85 0.19 0.87
N ALA A 57 -43.79 1.12 1.82
CA ALA A 57 -42.69 1.27 2.77
C ALA A 57 -43.26 1.38 4.18
N ASP A 58 -42.76 0.62 5.16
CA ASP A 58 -43.31 0.59 6.53
C ASP A 58 -44.84 0.37 6.63
N GLY A 59 -45.42 -0.32 5.64
CA GLY A 59 -46.88 -0.50 5.53
C GLY A 59 -47.64 0.70 4.94
N GLU A 60 -46.96 1.78 4.58
CA GLU A 60 -47.51 2.94 3.86
C GLU A 60 -47.37 2.75 2.35
N LEU A 61 -48.41 3.07 1.57
CA LEU A 61 -48.37 3.04 0.11
C LEU A 61 -47.57 4.24 -0.42
N VAL A 62 -46.35 4.00 -0.90
CA VAL A 62 -45.44 5.07 -1.37
C VAL A 62 -45.48 5.28 -2.89
N TRP A 63 -45.90 4.28 -3.65
CA TRP A 63 -46.05 4.37 -5.10
C TRP A 63 -47.12 3.39 -5.58
N ASP A 64 -48.02 3.80 -6.47
CA ASP A 64 -49.06 2.92 -7.01
C ASP A 64 -49.38 3.24 -8.48
N ARG A 65 -49.25 2.22 -9.33
CA ARG A 65 -49.38 2.33 -10.79
C ARG A 65 -50.78 2.71 -11.25
N ALA A 66 -51.82 2.19 -10.61
CA ALA A 66 -53.20 2.37 -11.07
C ALA A 66 -53.75 3.75 -10.74
N THR A 67 -53.36 4.28 -9.57
CA THR A 67 -53.81 5.57 -9.05
C THR A 67 -52.87 6.72 -9.38
N GLY A 68 -51.62 6.44 -9.79
CA GLY A 68 -50.63 7.46 -10.13
C GLY A 68 -49.88 8.03 -8.91
N VAL A 69 -50.05 7.45 -7.73
CA VAL A 69 -49.43 7.89 -6.48
C VAL A 69 -47.91 7.68 -6.54
N ASP A 70 -47.15 8.70 -6.12
CA ASP A 70 -45.69 8.70 -5.99
C ASP A 70 -45.32 9.69 -4.88
N LEU A 71 -45.13 9.17 -3.66
CA LEU A 71 -44.90 9.94 -2.43
C LEU A 71 -43.47 9.84 -1.93
N ILE A 72 -42.56 9.18 -2.67
CA ILE A 72 -41.22 8.81 -2.19
C ILE A 72 -40.38 10.02 -1.71
N ASP A 73 -40.57 11.21 -2.30
CA ASP A 73 -39.82 12.40 -1.90
C ASP A 73 -40.33 13.05 -0.62
N VAL A 74 -41.61 12.84 -0.28
CA VAL A 74 -42.30 13.53 0.82
C VAL A 74 -42.56 12.62 2.02
N THR A 75 -42.67 11.31 1.80
CA THR A 75 -42.90 10.34 2.87
C THR A 75 -41.66 10.19 3.76
N ALA A 76 -41.88 9.95 5.05
CA ALA A 76 -40.84 9.52 5.98
C ALA A 76 -40.70 7.98 6.01
N ALA A 77 -41.67 7.26 5.42
CA ALA A 77 -41.67 5.81 5.34
C ALA A 77 -40.50 5.32 4.47
N GLY A 78 -39.85 4.27 4.93
CA GLY A 78 -38.68 3.69 4.27
C GLY A 78 -37.40 4.51 4.37
N ARG A 79 -37.38 5.67 5.05
CA ARG A 79 -36.15 6.43 5.27
C ARG A 79 -35.24 5.77 6.29
N VAL A 80 -33.93 5.94 6.13
CA VAL A 80 -32.92 5.52 7.11
C VAL A 80 -33.12 6.34 8.39
N ARG A 81 -33.37 5.67 9.52
CA ARG A 81 -33.47 6.32 10.85
C ARG A 81 -32.11 6.34 11.55
N ASP A 82 -31.40 5.21 11.47
CA ASP A 82 -29.99 5.05 11.85
C ASP A 82 -29.26 4.37 10.69
N PRO A 83 -28.10 4.89 10.25
CA PRO A 83 -27.39 4.30 9.12
C PRO A 83 -26.84 2.92 9.49
N ARG A 84 -27.25 1.90 8.74
CA ARG A 84 -26.80 0.50 8.87
C ARG A 84 -25.28 0.42 8.86
N LEU A 85 -24.66 -0.50 9.59
CA LEU A 85 -23.23 -0.78 9.48
C LEU A 85 -22.97 -1.79 8.35
N LEU A 86 -23.91 -2.72 8.16
CA LEU A 86 -23.92 -3.69 7.06
C LEU A 86 -24.61 -3.10 5.81
N ARG A 87 -23.90 -2.21 5.10
CA ARG A 87 -24.44 -1.46 3.93
C ARG A 87 -24.20 -2.16 2.59
N ALA A 88 -25.07 -1.85 1.62
CA ALA A 88 -24.86 -2.13 0.21
C ALA A 88 -23.70 -1.27 -0.37
N PRO A 89 -23.04 -1.67 -1.48
CA PRO A 89 -23.32 -2.86 -2.29
C PRO A 89 -22.75 -4.16 -1.72
N PHE A 90 -21.91 -4.10 -0.69
CA PHE A 90 -21.27 -5.29 -0.15
C PHE A 90 -22.29 -6.18 0.56
N PHE A 91 -22.91 -5.72 1.64
CA PHE A 91 -23.92 -6.51 2.33
C PHE A 91 -25.32 -6.33 1.72
N THR A 92 -25.99 -7.45 1.47
CA THR A 92 -27.43 -7.48 1.26
C THR A 92 -28.12 -7.69 2.60
N ALA A 93 -29.02 -6.78 2.95
CA ALA A 93 -29.86 -6.84 4.14
C ALA A 93 -30.45 -8.25 4.41
N ARG A 94 -30.42 -8.69 5.66
CA ARG A 94 -31.17 -9.84 6.18
C ARG A 94 -31.93 -9.47 7.44
N THR A 95 -33.04 -10.17 7.64
CA THR A 95 -33.89 -10.03 8.82
C THR A 95 -33.45 -11.05 9.86
N PRO A 96 -33.06 -10.64 11.08
CA PRO A 96 -32.76 -11.57 12.15
C PRO A 96 -34.05 -12.19 12.72
N TYR A 97 -33.98 -13.42 13.25
CA TYR A 97 -35.13 -14.15 13.80
C TYR A 97 -34.87 -14.65 15.21
N ALA A 98 -35.84 -14.44 16.10
CA ALA A 98 -35.82 -14.95 17.46
C ALA A 98 -37.01 -15.89 17.69
N TRP A 99 -36.87 -16.82 18.63
CA TRP A 99 -37.96 -17.71 19.01
C TRP A 99 -38.96 -16.97 19.90
N ASP A 100 -40.21 -16.93 19.48
CA ASP A 100 -41.32 -16.44 20.28
C ASP A 100 -42.07 -17.65 20.86
N PRO A 101 -42.10 -17.85 22.19
CA PRO A 101 -42.79 -18.96 22.82
C PRO A 101 -44.33 -18.83 22.80
N ALA A 102 -44.91 -17.70 22.37
CA ALA A 102 -46.36 -17.51 22.29
C ALA A 102 -47.03 -18.44 21.25
N ASP A 103 -48.30 -18.79 21.49
CA ASP A 103 -49.19 -19.56 20.59
C ASP A 103 -48.59 -20.85 19.99
N GLY A 104 -47.95 -21.67 20.83
CA GLY A 104 -47.35 -22.94 20.40
C GLY A 104 -45.92 -22.83 19.88
N GLY A 105 -45.37 -21.61 19.86
CA GLY A 105 -43.97 -21.33 19.60
C GLY A 105 -43.62 -21.22 18.12
N ALA A 106 -43.06 -20.09 17.71
CA ALA A 106 -42.62 -19.87 16.33
C ALA A 106 -41.38 -18.97 16.25
N TRP A 107 -40.57 -19.19 15.22
CA TRP A 107 -39.52 -18.24 14.86
C TRP A 107 -40.15 -17.01 14.20
N ARG A 108 -39.89 -15.82 14.75
CA ARG A 108 -40.42 -14.55 14.24
C ARG A 108 -39.28 -13.55 13.98
N PRO A 109 -39.46 -12.60 13.04
CA PRO A 109 -38.54 -11.49 12.88
C PRO A 109 -38.27 -10.80 14.22
N ALA A 110 -37.00 -10.70 14.60
CA ALA A 110 -36.59 -9.97 15.79
C ALA A 110 -36.76 -8.47 15.54
N GLN A 111 -37.51 -7.79 16.40
CA GLN A 111 -37.66 -6.33 16.30
C GLN A 111 -36.41 -5.65 16.89
N ALA A 112 -35.79 -4.75 16.12
CA ALA A 112 -34.82 -3.79 16.63
C ALA A 112 -35.56 -2.74 17.47
N GLY A 113 -35.90 -3.09 18.72
CA GLY A 113 -36.41 -2.13 19.69
C GLY A 113 -35.27 -1.28 20.27
N PRO A 114 -35.53 -0.05 20.74
CA PRO A 114 -34.58 0.63 21.61
C PRO A 114 -34.53 -0.20 22.90
N VAL A 115 -33.49 -1.02 23.02
CA VAL A 115 -33.24 -1.75 24.24
C VAL A 115 -32.96 -0.69 25.30
N GLU A 116 -33.76 -0.63 26.36
CA GLU A 116 -33.27 -0.10 27.64
C GLU A 116 -32.08 -1.00 28.01
N ALA A 117 -30.89 -0.62 27.55
CA ALA A 117 -29.74 -1.50 27.49
C ALA A 117 -29.41 -2.03 28.89
N PRO A 118 -29.48 -3.34 29.15
CA PRO A 118 -28.54 -3.91 30.12
C PRO A 118 -27.14 -3.51 29.62
N ALA A 119 -26.26 -3.08 30.54
CA ALA A 119 -24.92 -2.62 30.20
C ALA A 119 -24.28 -3.58 29.18
N ALA A 120 -24.00 -3.08 27.98
CA ALA A 120 -23.48 -3.89 26.89
C ALA A 120 -22.25 -4.70 27.39
N PRO A 121 -22.12 -5.98 27.01
CA PRO A 121 -21.13 -6.86 27.62
C PRO A 121 -19.71 -6.32 27.39
N SER A 122 -18.91 -6.35 28.44
CA SER A 122 -17.48 -6.06 28.39
C SER A 122 -16.64 -7.28 28.01
N SER A 123 -17.26 -8.45 27.86
CA SER A 123 -16.64 -9.69 27.42
C SER A 123 -17.61 -10.47 26.57
N VAL A 124 -17.17 -10.92 25.40
CA VAL A 124 -17.97 -11.74 24.47
C VAL A 124 -17.21 -13.03 24.17
N ARG A 125 -17.87 -14.17 24.37
CA ARG A 125 -17.37 -15.48 23.96
C ARG A 125 -17.85 -15.80 22.57
N MET A 126 -16.93 -16.11 21.68
CA MET A 126 -17.22 -16.44 20.29
C MET A 126 -16.73 -17.84 19.97
N LEU A 127 -17.48 -18.56 19.15
CA LEU A 127 -17.16 -19.90 18.70
C LEU A 127 -17.32 -19.98 17.19
N THR A 128 -16.35 -20.58 16.51
CA THR A 128 -16.51 -21.01 15.12
C THR A 128 -16.29 -22.50 14.96
N TRP A 129 -17.09 -23.15 14.11
CA TRP A 129 -16.94 -24.58 13.84
C TRP A 129 -17.46 -24.96 12.45
N ASN A 130 -16.60 -25.55 11.62
CA ASN A 130 -17.02 -26.28 10.43
C ASN A 130 -17.68 -27.61 10.84
N THR A 131 -18.95 -27.79 10.48
CA THR A 131 -19.82 -28.86 11.01
C THR A 131 -19.86 -30.12 10.15
N LEU A 132 -18.98 -30.24 9.15
CA LEU A 132 -18.89 -31.35 8.18
C LEU A 132 -20.07 -31.45 7.21
N TRP A 133 -19.81 -31.25 5.92
CA TRP A 133 -20.74 -31.45 4.81
C TRP A 133 -20.78 -32.91 4.37
N ASP A 134 -21.98 -33.49 4.27
CA ASP A 134 -22.23 -34.88 3.85
C ASP A 134 -21.96 -35.13 2.35
N ARG A 135 -20.70 -35.01 1.94
CA ARG A 135 -20.25 -35.28 0.56
C ARG A 135 -20.00 -36.77 0.28
N TYR A 136 -20.03 -37.60 1.32
CA TYR A 136 -19.78 -39.04 1.28
C TYR A 136 -20.88 -39.79 2.03
N ASP A 137 -21.63 -40.66 1.33
CA ASP A 137 -22.57 -41.67 1.87
C ASP A 137 -22.75 -41.61 3.40
N ALA A 138 -23.68 -40.79 3.90
CA ALA A 138 -23.94 -40.47 5.31
C ALA A 138 -23.76 -41.61 6.35
N PRO A 139 -24.13 -42.87 6.06
CA PRO A 139 -23.87 -44.00 6.95
C PRO A 139 -22.37 -44.29 7.18
N ARG A 140 -21.50 -43.97 6.21
CA ARG A 140 -20.05 -44.21 6.27
C ARG A 140 -19.31 -43.21 7.15
N ILE A 141 -19.83 -41.98 7.27
CA ILE A 141 -19.29 -40.93 8.15
C ILE A 141 -20.14 -40.72 9.40
N ALA A 142 -21.06 -41.65 9.72
CA ALA A 142 -21.86 -41.65 10.94
C ALA A 142 -22.50 -40.30 11.33
N THR A 143 -22.96 -39.51 10.36
CA THR A 143 -23.50 -38.15 10.54
C THR A 143 -24.58 -38.09 11.62
N ALA A 144 -25.50 -39.07 11.63
CA ALA A 144 -26.59 -39.16 12.61
C ALA A 144 -26.12 -39.31 14.07
N ARG A 145 -24.92 -39.85 14.30
CA ARG A 145 -24.31 -39.96 15.64
C ARG A 145 -23.55 -38.70 16.03
N ARG A 146 -22.97 -37.98 15.06
CA ARG A 146 -22.15 -36.78 15.28
C ARG A 146 -22.99 -35.53 15.57
N ARG A 147 -24.12 -35.34 14.89
CA ARG A 147 -24.94 -34.13 15.08
C ARG A 147 -25.41 -33.93 16.54
N PRO A 148 -25.90 -34.95 17.27
CA PRO A 148 -26.19 -34.80 18.69
C PRO A 148 -24.96 -34.39 19.53
N LEU A 149 -23.78 -34.97 19.27
CA LEU A 149 -22.54 -34.61 19.97
C LEU A 149 -22.16 -33.15 19.70
N LEU A 150 -22.31 -32.69 18.44
CA LEU A 150 -22.11 -31.29 18.09
C LEU A 150 -23.08 -30.38 18.85
N LEU A 151 -24.36 -30.72 18.93
CA LEU A 151 -25.35 -29.93 19.67
C LEU A 151 -25.00 -29.83 21.17
N ASP A 152 -24.53 -30.93 21.76
CA ASP A 152 -24.10 -30.98 23.17
C ASP A 152 -22.85 -30.12 23.39
N ASP A 153 -21.86 -30.19 22.50
CA ASP A 153 -20.64 -29.38 22.58
C ASP A 153 -20.90 -27.89 22.33
N LEU A 154 -21.78 -27.54 21.37
CA LEU A 154 -22.23 -26.16 21.16
C LEU A 154 -22.94 -25.61 22.40
N ALA A 155 -23.75 -26.43 23.08
CA ALA A 155 -24.38 -26.05 24.34
C ALA A 155 -23.34 -25.84 25.45
N ALA A 156 -22.38 -26.76 25.58
CA ALA A 156 -21.32 -26.73 26.59
C ALA A 156 -20.28 -25.63 26.35
N ALA A 157 -20.16 -25.13 25.12
CA ALA A 157 -19.32 -23.99 24.80
C ALA A 157 -19.80 -22.71 25.49
N ASP A 158 -21.11 -22.59 25.74
CA ASP A 158 -21.73 -21.41 26.35
C ASP A 158 -21.23 -20.10 25.71
N ALA A 159 -21.16 -20.11 24.37
CA ALA A 159 -20.76 -18.95 23.60
C ALA A 159 -21.86 -17.88 23.62
N ASP A 160 -21.48 -16.63 23.39
CA ASP A 160 -22.42 -15.53 23.17
C ASP A 160 -22.75 -15.39 21.68
N VAL A 161 -21.77 -15.68 20.80
CA VAL A 161 -21.96 -15.72 19.35
C VAL A 161 -21.35 -17.00 18.77
N ILE A 162 -22.11 -17.74 17.97
CA ILE A 162 -21.69 -18.98 17.32
C ILE A 162 -21.76 -18.76 15.80
N ALA A 163 -20.65 -19.04 15.12
CA ALA A 163 -20.51 -19.01 13.67
C ALA A 163 -20.26 -20.44 13.15
N LEU A 164 -21.21 -20.99 12.38
CA LEU A 164 -21.10 -22.34 11.84
C LEU A 164 -20.90 -22.31 10.33
N GLN A 165 -20.10 -23.24 9.83
CA GLN A 165 -19.85 -23.48 8.41
C GLN A 165 -20.32 -24.89 8.04
N GLU A 166 -20.71 -25.09 6.78
CA GLU A 166 -21.24 -26.35 6.26
C GLU A 166 -22.55 -26.82 6.94
N VAL A 167 -23.39 -25.87 7.36
CA VAL A 167 -24.67 -26.18 7.99
C VAL A 167 -25.68 -26.69 6.97
N GLU A 168 -26.07 -27.95 7.12
CA GLU A 168 -27.11 -28.57 6.30
C GLU A 168 -28.53 -28.34 6.85
N PRO A 169 -29.58 -28.43 6.00
CA PRO A 169 -30.97 -28.22 6.43
C PRO A 169 -31.42 -29.09 7.61
N GLU A 170 -30.93 -30.34 7.71
CA GLU A 170 -31.28 -31.23 8.82
C GLU A 170 -30.61 -30.79 10.14
N LEU A 171 -29.34 -30.38 10.10
CA LEU A 171 -28.66 -29.80 11.26
C LEU A 171 -29.32 -28.48 11.69
N LEU A 172 -29.69 -27.62 10.74
CA LEU A 172 -30.47 -26.42 11.01
C LEU A 172 -31.78 -26.78 11.71
N GLY A 173 -32.52 -27.79 11.21
CA GLY A 173 -33.75 -28.28 11.85
C GLY A 173 -33.54 -28.73 13.29
N MET A 174 -32.43 -29.44 13.58
CA MET A 174 -32.06 -29.84 14.94
C MET A 174 -31.76 -28.63 15.83
N LEU A 175 -30.94 -27.67 15.36
CA LEU A 175 -30.63 -26.44 16.10
C LEU A 175 -31.91 -25.65 16.41
N LEU A 176 -32.79 -25.46 15.42
CA LEU A 176 -34.08 -24.76 15.57
C LEU A 176 -35.05 -25.49 16.52
N ALA A 177 -34.89 -26.79 16.73
CA ALA A 177 -35.69 -27.58 17.66
C ALA A 177 -35.10 -27.60 19.09
N THR A 178 -33.83 -27.24 19.25
CA THR A 178 -33.10 -27.45 20.50
C THR A 178 -33.48 -26.40 21.55
N PRO A 179 -33.77 -26.81 22.81
CA PRO A 179 -34.26 -25.88 23.83
C PRO A 179 -33.36 -24.69 24.11
N TRP A 180 -32.03 -24.87 24.19
CA TRP A 180 -31.11 -23.78 24.54
C TRP A 180 -31.01 -22.72 23.44
N VAL A 181 -31.17 -23.11 22.17
CA VAL A 181 -31.23 -22.17 21.04
C VAL A 181 -32.50 -21.34 21.13
N ARG A 182 -33.66 -22.00 21.30
CA ARG A 182 -34.97 -21.35 21.46
C ARG A 182 -35.05 -20.44 22.70
N ALA A 183 -34.27 -20.74 23.74
CA ALA A 183 -34.32 -20.00 25.00
C ALA A 183 -33.67 -18.62 24.93
N GLY A 184 -32.75 -18.36 23.99
CA GLY A 184 -32.00 -17.11 24.02
C GLY A 184 -31.18 -16.75 22.80
N TYR A 185 -31.24 -17.49 21.70
CA TYR A 185 -30.47 -17.18 20.49
C TYR A 185 -31.32 -16.55 19.40
N THR A 186 -30.73 -15.55 18.74
CA THR A 186 -31.22 -14.90 17.53
C THR A 186 -30.42 -15.39 16.32
N LEU A 187 -31.10 -15.79 15.25
CA LEU A 187 -30.49 -16.15 13.98
C LEU A 187 -30.23 -14.90 13.14
N GLY A 188 -29.10 -14.85 12.43
CA GLY A 188 -28.78 -13.80 11.46
C GLY A 188 -29.55 -13.89 10.13
N THR A 189 -30.44 -14.86 9.96
CA THR A 189 -31.22 -15.05 8.73
C THR A 189 -32.59 -15.69 9.02
N ASP A 190 -33.45 -15.75 7.99
CA ASP A 190 -34.73 -16.42 8.02
C ASP A 190 -34.54 -17.95 8.10
N PRO A 191 -35.02 -18.62 9.18
CA PRO A 191 -34.90 -20.08 9.33
C PRO A 191 -35.69 -20.87 8.29
N GLY A 192 -36.72 -20.27 7.67
CA GLY A 192 -37.46 -20.86 6.54
C GLY A 192 -36.92 -20.45 5.17
N GLY A 193 -35.89 -19.60 5.14
CA GLY A 193 -35.27 -19.09 3.92
C GLY A 193 -34.32 -20.08 3.25
N ARG A 194 -33.71 -19.65 2.14
CA ARG A 194 -32.74 -20.47 1.39
C ARG A 194 -31.28 -20.16 1.71
N ASP A 195 -30.99 -19.08 2.45
CA ASP A 195 -29.61 -18.64 2.68
C ASP A 195 -28.72 -19.76 3.24
N VAL A 196 -29.14 -20.44 4.32
CA VAL A 196 -28.35 -21.53 4.94
C VAL A 196 -28.18 -22.70 3.97
N ALA A 197 -29.24 -23.09 3.24
CA ALA A 197 -29.15 -24.15 2.25
C ALA A 197 -28.26 -23.80 1.04
N GLU A 198 -28.20 -22.52 0.67
CA GLU A 198 -27.42 -22.02 -0.47
C GLU A 198 -25.96 -21.76 -0.12
N CYS A 199 -25.64 -21.29 1.10
CA CYS A 199 -24.27 -20.92 1.49
C CYS A 199 -23.64 -21.77 2.61
N GLY A 200 -24.44 -22.52 3.37
CA GLY A 200 -23.96 -23.35 4.48
C GLY A 200 -23.48 -22.55 5.70
N LEU A 201 -23.78 -21.24 5.78
CA LEU A 201 -23.35 -20.39 6.90
C LEU A 201 -24.51 -20.07 7.83
N LEU A 202 -24.25 -20.11 9.13
CA LEU A 202 -25.21 -19.72 10.16
C LEU A 202 -24.50 -18.94 11.27
N VAL A 203 -25.04 -17.77 11.62
CA VAL A 203 -24.64 -17.02 12.81
C VAL A 203 -25.79 -16.98 13.79
N LEU A 204 -25.50 -17.39 15.04
CA LEU A 204 -26.40 -17.40 16.18
C LEU A 204 -25.83 -16.44 17.22
N SER A 205 -26.62 -15.49 17.72
CA SER A 205 -26.21 -14.58 18.78
C SER A 205 -27.19 -14.61 19.95
N ARG A 206 -26.65 -14.76 21.16
CA ARG A 206 -27.37 -14.53 22.42
C ARG A 206 -27.48 -13.05 22.75
N LEU A 207 -26.54 -12.25 22.24
CA LEU A 207 -26.62 -10.79 22.32
C LEU A 207 -27.70 -10.27 21.37
N PRO A 208 -28.40 -9.17 21.72
CA PRO A 208 -29.37 -8.55 20.83
C PRO A 208 -28.76 -8.19 19.48
N VAL A 209 -29.36 -8.71 18.40
CA VAL A 209 -28.91 -8.44 17.03
C VAL A 209 -29.59 -7.16 16.52
N ARG A 210 -28.78 -6.14 16.25
CA ARG A 210 -29.24 -4.87 15.66
C ARG A 210 -29.68 -5.04 14.21
N GLU A 211 -28.88 -5.76 13.45
CA GLU A 211 -29.09 -5.99 12.03
C GLU A 211 -28.29 -7.21 11.55
N ALA A 212 -28.66 -7.73 10.39
CA ALA A 212 -27.93 -8.80 9.72
C ALA A 212 -27.75 -8.53 8.22
N GLY A 213 -26.74 -9.16 7.63
CA GLY A 213 -26.38 -8.99 6.23
C GLY A 213 -25.67 -10.21 5.65
N LEU A 214 -25.80 -10.39 4.33
CA LEU A 214 -25.16 -11.46 3.57
C LEU A 214 -24.49 -10.87 2.32
N HIS A 215 -23.25 -11.26 2.06
CA HIS A 215 -22.59 -11.08 0.78
C HIS A 215 -22.25 -12.45 0.19
N ALA A 216 -22.75 -12.74 -1.01
CA ALA A 216 -22.45 -13.98 -1.71
C ALA A 216 -21.28 -13.75 -2.68
N PHE A 217 -20.21 -14.55 -2.56
CA PHE A 217 -19.13 -14.58 -3.54
C PHE A 217 -19.54 -15.38 -4.77
N ARG A 218 -20.10 -16.57 -4.52
CA ARG A 218 -20.66 -17.50 -5.52
C ARG A 218 -21.55 -18.55 -4.84
N ALA A 219 -22.06 -19.52 -5.61
CA ALA A 219 -22.81 -20.65 -5.03
C ALA A 219 -21.98 -21.33 -3.92
N HIS A 220 -22.58 -21.51 -2.74
CA HIS A 220 -21.96 -22.13 -1.57
C HIS A 220 -20.76 -21.40 -0.93
N LYS A 221 -20.45 -20.15 -1.34
CA LYS A 221 -19.38 -19.34 -0.76
C LYS A 221 -19.86 -17.91 -0.50
N ALA A 222 -19.87 -17.51 0.76
CA ALA A 222 -20.43 -16.24 1.20
C ALA A 222 -19.73 -15.73 2.48
N VAL A 223 -20.13 -14.53 2.90
CA VAL A 223 -19.97 -14.04 4.27
C VAL A 223 -21.33 -13.58 4.78
N THR A 224 -21.73 -14.10 5.94
CA THR A 224 -22.94 -13.68 6.66
C THR A 224 -22.53 -12.95 7.93
N ALA A 225 -23.22 -11.90 8.32
CA ALA A 225 -22.83 -11.08 9.45
C ALA A 225 -24.03 -10.60 10.26
N VAL A 226 -23.81 -10.44 11.56
CA VAL A 226 -24.75 -9.79 12.50
C VAL A 226 -24.03 -8.66 13.23
N THR A 227 -24.76 -7.60 13.55
CA THR A 227 -24.25 -6.51 14.40
C THR A 227 -24.83 -6.67 15.81
N VAL A 228 -23.95 -6.71 16.82
CA VAL A 228 -24.29 -6.77 18.25
C VAL A 228 -23.65 -5.61 19.00
N ASP A 229 -24.12 -5.30 20.20
CA ASP A 229 -23.53 -4.27 21.05
C ASP A 229 -22.53 -4.84 22.06
N THR A 230 -21.44 -4.11 22.26
CA THR A 230 -20.43 -4.37 23.30
C THR A 230 -20.15 -3.09 24.10
N ALA A 231 -19.42 -3.20 25.20
CA ALA A 231 -19.00 -2.03 25.97
C ALA A 231 -18.06 -1.08 25.18
N ALA A 232 -17.47 -1.52 24.06
CA ALA A 232 -16.67 -0.70 23.16
C ALA A 232 -17.48 -0.08 21.99
N GLY A 233 -18.80 -0.33 21.94
CA GLY A 233 -19.67 0.05 20.83
C GLY A 233 -20.11 -1.14 19.97
N PRO A 234 -20.71 -0.88 18.79
CA PRO A 234 -21.18 -1.93 17.90
C PRO A 234 -20.05 -2.82 17.40
N LEU A 235 -20.31 -4.12 17.36
CA LEU A 235 -19.43 -5.15 16.83
C LEU A 235 -20.17 -5.93 15.74
N VAL A 236 -19.61 -5.92 14.54
CA VAL A 236 -20.00 -6.80 13.44
C VAL A 236 -19.30 -8.14 13.62
N VAL A 237 -20.07 -9.20 13.84
CA VAL A 237 -19.57 -10.58 13.87
C VAL A 237 -19.96 -11.25 12.57
N ALA A 238 -18.97 -11.57 11.74
CA ALA A 238 -19.10 -12.16 10.42
C ALA A 238 -18.63 -13.63 10.43
N ALA A 239 -19.32 -14.49 9.71
CA ALA A 239 -18.94 -15.88 9.45
C ALA A 239 -18.62 -16.07 7.97
N THR A 240 -17.53 -16.77 7.66
CA THR A 240 -17.16 -17.11 6.29
C THR A 240 -16.72 -18.57 6.16
N HIS A 241 -16.77 -19.06 4.93
CA HIS A 241 -16.22 -20.36 4.55
C HIS A 241 -15.61 -20.21 3.17
N LEU A 242 -14.28 -20.18 3.09
CA LEU A 242 -13.56 -19.91 1.84
C LEU A 242 -13.34 -21.16 1.02
N THR A 243 -12.86 -21.00 -0.20
CA THR A 243 -12.61 -22.10 -1.14
C THR A 243 -11.52 -23.07 -0.65
N SER A 244 -11.84 -24.37 -0.58
CA SER A 244 -10.87 -25.41 -0.26
C SER A 244 -9.98 -25.79 -1.45
N ASP A 245 -8.82 -26.39 -1.15
CA ASP A 245 -7.86 -26.87 -2.15
C ASP A 245 -8.38 -28.03 -3.02
N HIS A 246 -9.53 -28.60 -2.67
CA HIS A 246 -10.24 -29.58 -3.51
C HIS A 246 -10.89 -28.96 -4.75
N THR A 247 -11.02 -27.63 -4.78
CA THR A 247 -11.59 -26.92 -5.93
C THR A 247 -10.49 -26.64 -6.95
N GLU A 248 -10.78 -26.82 -8.23
CA GLU A 248 -9.88 -26.41 -9.31
C GLU A 248 -9.53 -24.91 -9.17
N ASN A 249 -8.23 -24.60 -9.15
CA ASN A 249 -7.68 -23.26 -8.84
C ASN A 249 -8.14 -22.74 -7.47
N GLY A 250 -8.30 -23.62 -6.48
CA GLY A 250 -8.83 -23.30 -5.15
C GLY A 250 -8.05 -22.21 -4.42
N HIS A 251 -6.72 -22.20 -4.56
CA HIS A 251 -5.84 -21.17 -4.00
C HIS A 251 -6.13 -19.78 -4.60
N GLU A 252 -6.12 -19.63 -5.94
CA GLU A 252 -6.40 -18.35 -6.61
C GLU A 252 -7.80 -17.81 -6.29
N ARG A 253 -8.78 -18.72 -6.21
CA ARG A 253 -10.17 -18.38 -5.84
C ARG A 253 -10.24 -17.88 -4.40
N ARG A 254 -9.51 -18.52 -3.48
CA ARG A 254 -9.44 -18.13 -2.08
C ARG A 254 -8.78 -16.76 -1.91
N GLU A 255 -7.70 -16.49 -2.63
CA GLU A 255 -7.07 -15.15 -2.66
C GLU A 255 -8.05 -14.07 -3.09
N SER A 256 -8.84 -14.35 -4.13
CA SER A 256 -9.88 -13.42 -4.61
C SER A 256 -10.99 -13.20 -3.58
N GLU A 257 -11.40 -14.26 -2.86
CA GLU A 257 -12.38 -14.18 -1.77
C GLU A 257 -11.84 -13.41 -0.57
N LEU A 258 -10.57 -13.61 -0.19
CA LEU A 258 -9.87 -12.86 0.87
C LEU A 258 -9.76 -11.37 0.53
N ALA A 259 -9.36 -11.03 -0.69
CA ALA A 259 -9.30 -9.63 -1.14
C ALA A 259 -10.69 -8.98 -1.10
N ARG A 260 -11.73 -9.70 -1.51
CA ARG A 260 -13.11 -9.21 -1.46
C ARG A 260 -13.63 -9.02 -0.04
N LEU A 261 -13.23 -9.89 0.89
CA LEU A 261 -13.48 -9.72 2.33
C LEU A 261 -12.77 -8.49 2.89
N ALA A 262 -11.49 -8.27 2.54
CA ALA A 262 -10.73 -7.11 2.99
C ALA A 262 -11.40 -5.80 2.56
N GLU A 263 -11.80 -5.71 1.29
CA GLU A 263 -12.52 -4.55 0.74
C GLU A 263 -13.86 -4.31 1.46
N GLY A 264 -14.67 -5.36 1.59
CA GLY A 264 -16.02 -5.23 2.14
C GLY A 264 -16.07 -4.97 3.64
N LEU A 265 -15.20 -5.62 4.41
CA LEU A 265 -15.12 -5.45 5.86
C LEU A 265 -14.35 -4.19 6.24
N GLY A 266 -13.38 -3.75 5.43
CA GLY A 266 -12.65 -2.50 5.64
C GLY A 266 -13.54 -1.25 5.55
N GLY A 267 -14.68 -1.33 4.85
CA GLY A 267 -15.68 -0.26 4.76
C GLY A 267 -16.69 -0.22 5.93
N VAL A 268 -16.60 -1.14 6.90
CA VAL A 268 -17.52 -1.20 8.04
C VAL A 268 -17.09 -0.21 9.12
N GLU A 269 -17.95 0.77 9.42
CA GLU A 269 -17.71 1.83 10.44
C GLU A 269 -17.97 1.33 11.88
N ALA A 270 -17.52 0.12 12.21
CA ALA A 270 -17.67 -0.51 13.51
C ALA A 270 -16.57 -1.54 13.76
N GLY A 271 -16.49 -2.06 14.99
CA GLY A 271 -15.59 -3.18 15.25
C GLY A 271 -15.98 -4.41 14.43
N VAL A 272 -15.01 -5.20 13.95
CA VAL A 272 -15.28 -6.42 13.17
C VAL A 272 -14.61 -7.64 13.82
N ALA A 273 -15.35 -8.73 13.94
CA ALA A 273 -14.83 -10.07 14.22
C ALA A 273 -15.22 -11.00 13.07
N LEU A 274 -14.23 -11.55 12.36
CA LEU A 274 -14.43 -12.51 11.28
C LEU A 274 -14.07 -13.91 11.74
N LEU A 275 -15.05 -14.80 11.68
CA LEU A 275 -14.98 -16.18 12.15
C LEU A 275 -15.16 -17.13 10.99
N GLY A 276 -14.48 -18.27 11.01
CA GLY A 276 -14.82 -19.35 10.08
C GLY A 276 -13.65 -20.19 9.63
N ASP A 277 -13.96 -21.04 8.67
CA ASP A 277 -13.01 -21.88 7.94
C ASP A 277 -12.46 -21.11 6.73
N PHE A 278 -11.21 -20.67 6.85
CA PHE A 278 -10.50 -19.96 5.79
C PHE A 278 -9.95 -20.92 4.74
N ASN A 279 -9.98 -22.23 4.98
CA ASN A 279 -9.33 -23.24 4.16
C ASN A 279 -7.85 -22.93 3.87
N ASP A 280 -7.21 -22.09 4.69
CA ASP A 280 -5.86 -21.58 4.48
C ASP A 280 -4.94 -21.91 5.65
N GLY A 281 -4.05 -22.87 5.42
CA GLY A 281 -3.06 -23.31 6.39
C GLY A 281 -1.83 -22.41 6.51
N ARG A 282 -1.72 -21.30 5.76
CA ARG A 282 -0.57 -20.38 5.88
C ARG A 282 -0.59 -19.67 7.24
N HIS A 283 0.60 -19.43 7.78
CA HIS A 283 0.81 -18.76 9.07
C HIS A 283 1.80 -17.61 8.94
N GLY A 284 1.82 -16.72 9.94
CA GLY A 284 2.67 -15.53 9.90
C GLY A 284 2.23 -14.54 8.83
N ALA A 285 3.19 -13.89 8.18
CA ALA A 285 2.96 -12.79 7.23
C ALA A 285 2.14 -13.18 5.98
N GLU A 286 2.13 -14.46 5.62
CA GLU A 286 1.41 -14.97 4.43
C GLU A 286 0.03 -15.57 4.77
N GLY A 287 -0.41 -15.48 6.04
CA GLY A 287 -1.68 -16.02 6.50
C GLY A 287 -2.90 -15.10 6.24
N PRO A 288 -4.12 -15.60 6.49
CA PRO A 288 -5.35 -14.81 6.31
C PRO A 288 -5.42 -13.53 7.15
N ALA A 289 -4.84 -13.55 8.36
CA ALA A 289 -4.87 -12.42 9.28
C ALA A 289 -4.18 -11.16 8.71
N PRO A 290 -2.89 -11.21 8.29
CA PRO A 290 -2.27 -10.08 7.59
C PRO A 290 -2.96 -9.68 6.28
N ALA A 291 -3.44 -10.64 5.48
CA ALA A 291 -4.14 -10.37 4.23
C ALA A 291 -5.41 -9.52 4.42
N LEU A 292 -6.06 -9.66 5.58
CA LEU A 292 -7.26 -8.91 5.96
C LEU A 292 -6.96 -7.68 6.84
N GLY A 293 -5.70 -7.45 7.22
CA GLY A 293 -5.34 -6.42 8.21
C GLY A 293 -5.94 -6.67 9.60
N MET A 294 -6.17 -7.94 9.95
CA MET A 294 -6.82 -8.35 11.21
C MET A 294 -5.83 -9.09 12.12
N ARG A 295 -6.15 -9.13 13.41
CA ARG A 295 -5.40 -9.87 14.43
C ARG A 295 -5.99 -11.27 14.62
N ASP A 296 -5.15 -12.28 14.75
CA ASP A 296 -5.59 -13.67 14.99
C ASP A 296 -5.71 -13.93 16.50
N ALA A 297 -6.92 -14.23 16.98
CA ALA A 297 -7.19 -14.42 18.40
C ALA A 297 -6.40 -15.59 19.02
N TRP A 298 -6.11 -16.62 18.24
CA TRP A 298 -5.27 -17.73 18.70
C TRP A 298 -3.83 -17.27 18.95
N CYS A 299 -3.27 -16.53 17.99
CA CYS A 299 -1.91 -16.00 18.08
C CYS A 299 -1.74 -15.01 19.23
N GLU A 300 -2.77 -14.24 19.59
CA GLU A 300 -2.70 -13.32 20.74
C GLU A 300 -2.54 -14.05 22.08
N VAL A 301 -3.11 -15.25 22.21
CA VAL A 301 -3.06 -16.03 23.46
C VAL A 301 -1.85 -16.96 23.50
N HIS A 302 -1.57 -17.66 22.39
CA HIS A 302 -0.56 -18.73 22.33
C HIS A 302 0.76 -18.30 21.66
N GLY A 303 0.77 -17.11 21.04
CA GLY A 303 1.92 -16.57 20.32
C GLY A 303 1.88 -16.83 18.81
N ALA A 304 2.53 -15.96 18.03
CA ALA A 304 2.48 -16.00 16.56
C ALA A 304 3.12 -17.25 15.93
N ALA A 305 3.98 -17.97 16.67
CA ALA A 305 4.62 -19.20 16.22
C ALA A 305 3.77 -20.45 16.49
N ASP A 306 2.71 -20.34 17.31
CA ASP A 306 1.82 -21.47 17.56
C ASP A 306 0.96 -21.73 16.32
N ALA A 307 1.13 -22.91 15.74
CA ALA A 307 0.45 -23.38 14.54
C ALA A 307 -0.43 -24.60 14.82
N THR A 308 -0.98 -24.70 16.04
CA THR A 308 -1.87 -25.81 16.43
C THR A 308 -2.98 -25.99 15.38
N PRO A 309 -3.12 -27.19 14.81
CA PRO A 309 -4.05 -27.42 13.70
C PRO A 309 -5.50 -27.46 14.17
N THR A 310 -6.41 -27.00 13.31
CA THR A 310 -7.86 -27.18 13.48
C THR A 310 -8.39 -28.27 12.55
N PHE A 311 -7.61 -28.66 11.54
CA PHE A 311 -7.84 -29.82 10.71
C PHE A 311 -6.61 -30.73 10.79
N ASP A 312 -6.77 -31.91 11.40
CA ASP A 312 -5.66 -32.85 11.65
C ASP A 312 -5.98 -34.27 11.17
N PRO A 313 -5.58 -34.63 9.93
CA PRO A 313 -5.71 -35.97 9.37
C PRO A 313 -4.91 -37.06 10.08
N VAL A 314 -3.93 -36.70 10.91
CA VAL A 314 -3.09 -37.66 11.65
C VAL A 314 -3.83 -38.14 12.90
N VAL A 315 -4.53 -37.23 13.57
CA VAL A 315 -5.23 -37.50 14.83
C VAL A 315 -6.71 -37.83 14.63
N ASN A 316 -7.37 -37.17 13.68
CA ASN A 316 -8.80 -37.32 13.41
C ASN A 316 -9.03 -38.21 12.17
N PRO A 317 -9.51 -39.46 12.33
CA PRO A 317 -9.74 -40.36 11.20
C PRO A 317 -10.78 -39.82 10.20
N LEU A 318 -11.69 -38.94 10.64
CA LEU A 318 -12.67 -38.33 9.75
C LEU A 318 -12.01 -37.31 8.81
N ALA A 319 -11.10 -36.47 9.35
CA ALA A 319 -10.28 -35.55 8.56
C ALA A 319 -9.40 -36.30 7.54
N ALA A 320 -8.91 -37.49 7.89
CA ALA A 320 -8.16 -38.34 6.98
C ALA A 320 -8.96 -38.79 5.74
N VAL A 321 -10.29 -38.93 5.85
CA VAL A 321 -11.16 -39.28 4.70
C VAL A 321 -11.21 -38.14 3.68
N GLY A 322 -11.25 -36.89 4.18
CA GLY A 322 -11.35 -35.69 3.36
C GLY A 322 -10.01 -35.13 2.88
N SER A 323 -8.87 -35.47 3.51
CA SER A 323 -7.58 -34.83 3.21
C SER A 323 -6.94 -35.26 1.88
N LEU A 324 -6.49 -34.30 1.06
CA LEU A 324 -5.68 -34.57 -0.15
C LEU A 324 -4.21 -34.87 0.17
N THR A 325 -3.68 -34.25 1.22
CA THR A 325 -2.23 -34.20 1.50
C THR A 325 -1.84 -35.02 2.73
N GLY A 326 -2.81 -35.39 3.57
CA GLY A 326 -2.59 -36.03 4.86
C GLY A 326 -1.90 -35.13 5.89
N ARG A 327 -1.76 -33.82 5.63
CA ARG A 327 -1.08 -32.87 6.51
C ARG A 327 -2.07 -32.12 7.39
N ALA A 328 -1.69 -31.91 8.64
CA ALA A 328 -2.43 -31.08 9.58
C ALA A 328 -2.25 -29.59 9.22
N SER A 329 -3.27 -28.77 9.48
CA SER A 329 -3.26 -27.33 9.18
C SER A 329 -4.25 -26.56 10.06
N ARG A 330 -3.97 -25.27 10.35
CA ARG A 330 -4.92 -24.36 11.01
C ARG A 330 -5.75 -23.62 9.98
N LEU A 331 -6.94 -24.14 9.71
CA LEU A 331 -7.86 -23.60 8.70
C LEU A 331 -8.90 -22.67 9.33
N ASP A 332 -9.33 -22.98 10.56
CA ASP A 332 -10.38 -22.27 11.29
C ASP A 332 -9.78 -21.17 12.17
N ARG A 333 -10.36 -19.97 12.10
CA ARG A 333 -9.82 -18.80 12.80
C ARG A 333 -10.91 -17.88 13.33
N ILE A 334 -10.57 -17.17 14.41
CA ILE A 334 -11.30 -16.01 14.90
C ILE A 334 -10.37 -14.81 14.72
N LEU A 335 -10.70 -13.93 13.78
CA LEU A 335 -9.92 -12.75 13.44
C LEU A 335 -10.62 -11.49 13.94
N LEU A 336 -9.87 -10.58 14.55
CA LEU A 336 -10.37 -9.32 15.11
C LEU A 336 -9.81 -8.13 14.32
N GLY A 337 -10.69 -7.21 13.92
CA GLY A 337 -10.30 -5.96 13.29
C GLY A 337 -9.66 -4.98 14.28
N SER A 338 -9.65 -3.70 13.91
CA SER A 338 -9.05 -2.61 14.69
C SER A 338 -9.81 -2.25 15.97
N THR A 339 -10.84 -3.00 16.35
CA THR A 339 -11.61 -2.79 17.59
C THR A 339 -10.70 -2.84 18.81
N PRO A 340 -10.81 -1.90 19.77
CA PRO A 340 -10.09 -1.95 21.03
C PRO A 340 -10.60 -3.11 21.88
N ALA A 341 -9.99 -4.26 21.67
CA ALA A 341 -10.39 -5.54 22.21
C ALA A 341 -9.17 -6.38 22.58
N ARG A 342 -9.27 -7.16 23.66
CA ARG A 342 -8.19 -8.05 24.12
C ARG A 342 -8.71 -9.48 24.16
N VAL A 343 -7.97 -10.40 23.56
CA VAL A 343 -8.29 -11.83 23.69
C VAL A 343 -7.71 -12.35 25.00
N THR A 344 -8.56 -12.87 25.87
CA THR A 344 -8.14 -13.39 27.18
C THR A 344 -8.04 -14.91 27.22
N ARG A 345 -8.71 -15.58 26.28
CA ARG A 345 -8.68 -17.04 26.14
C ARG A 345 -8.93 -17.42 24.69
N ALA A 346 -8.20 -18.44 24.22
CA ALA A 346 -8.47 -19.14 22.98
C ALA A 346 -8.26 -20.64 23.21
N ALA A 347 -9.19 -21.49 22.75
CA ALA A 347 -9.09 -22.94 22.91
C ALA A 347 -9.77 -23.69 21.76
N LEU A 348 -9.41 -24.97 21.61
CA LEU A 348 -10.08 -25.86 20.68
C LEU A 348 -11.26 -26.59 21.35
N ARG A 349 -12.20 -27.03 20.52
CA ARG A 349 -13.35 -27.86 20.89
C ARG A 349 -13.43 -29.05 19.96
N GLY A 350 -13.76 -30.22 20.51
CA GLY A 350 -13.84 -31.46 19.76
C GLY A 350 -12.49 -31.98 19.22
N ASP A 351 -11.37 -31.53 19.78
CA ASP A 351 -10.00 -31.98 19.50
C ASP A 351 -9.66 -33.32 20.15
N SER A 352 -10.59 -33.89 20.91
CA SER A 352 -10.55 -35.23 21.47
C SER A 352 -11.78 -36.02 21.05
N PRO A 353 -11.66 -37.35 20.80
CA PRO A 353 -12.80 -38.16 20.45
C PRO A 353 -13.75 -38.34 21.64
N ALA A 354 -15.03 -38.48 21.36
CA ALA A 354 -16.03 -38.91 22.33
C ALA A 354 -15.71 -40.32 22.88
N PRO A 355 -16.32 -40.75 24.00
CA PRO A 355 -16.05 -42.06 24.61
C PRO A 355 -16.24 -43.27 23.68
N ASP A 356 -17.03 -43.11 22.61
CA ASP A 356 -17.26 -44.12 21.58
C ASP A 356 -16.25 -44.06 20.41
N GLY A 357 -15.22 -43.21 20.54
CA GLY A 357 -14.14 -43.02 19.58
C GLY A 357 -14.43 -42.02 18.46
N LEU A 358 -15.61 -41.38 18.43
CA LEU A 358 -15.98 -40.45 17.36
C LEU A 358 -15.53 -39.02 17.65
N PHE A 359 -14.84 -38.41 16.69
CA PHE A 359 -14.69 -36.95 16.63
C PHE A 359 -15.99 -36.31 16.13
N VAL A 360 -16.33 -35.15 16.69
CA VAL A 360 -17.58 -34.42 16.42
C VAL A 360 -17.66 -33.96 14.97
N SER A 361 -16.56 -33.44 14.43
CA SER A 361 -16.40 -33.00 13.04
C SER A 361 -15.01 -33.41 12.53
N ASP A 362 -14.75 -33.25 11.24
CA ASP A 362 -13.39 -33.35 10.67
C ASP A 362 -12.52 -32.13 11.04
N HIS A 363 -13.16 -31.02 11.40
CA HIS A 363 -12.51 -29.85 11.99
C HIS A 363 -12.74 -29.78 13.51
N PHE A 364 -11.78 -29.19 14.21
CA PHE A 364 -11.89 -28.79 15.61
C PHE A 364 -12.43 -27.37 15.69
N GLY A 365 -13.42 -27.15 16.55
CA GLY A 365 -14.00 -25.83 16.77
C GLY A 365 -12.98 -24.91 17.45
N VAL A 366 -13.04 -23.62 17.16
CA VAL A 366 -12.19 -22.59 17.79
C VAL A 366 -13.06 -21.68 18.64
N GLU A 367 -12.77 -21.61 19.93
CA GLU A 367 -13.40 -20.66 20.85
C GLU A 367 -12.43 -19.52 21.23
N ALA A 368 -12.95 -18.31 21.38
CA ALA A 368 -12.22 -17.18 21.95
C ALA A 368 -13.10 -16.37 22.91
N THR A 369 -12.51 -15.93 24.01
CA THR A 369 -13.11 -14.93 24.90
C THR A 369 -12.42 -13.59 24.68
N VAL A 370 -13.21 -12.59 24.31
CA VAL A 370 -12.72 -11.27 23.91
C VAL A 370 -13.31 -10.21 24.83
N GLU A 371 -12.44 -9.47 25.50
CA GLU A 371 -12.82 -8.34 26.35
C GLU A 371 -12.91 -7.06 25.50
N PHE A 372 -14.04 -6.38 25.59
CA PHE A 372 -14.36 -5.11 24.94
C PHE A 372 -14.54 -4.03 26.00
N GLY A 373 -13.86 -2.90 25.86
CA GLY A 373 -13.90 -1.80 26.81
C GLY A 373 -12.61 -0.98 26.76
N PRO A 374 -12.49 0.14 27.51
CA PRO A 374 -11.23 0.83 27.65
C PRO A 374 -10.21 -0.16 28.22
N LEU A 375 -9.28 -0.58 27.38
CA LEU A 375 -8.31 -1.64 27.66
C LEU A 375 -7.62 -1.36 29.00
N GLY A 376 -7.93 -2.18 30.01
CA GLY A 376 -7.18 -2.25 31.26
C GLY A 376 -5.82 -2.95 31.12
N GLY A 377 -5.30 -3.08 29.90
CA GLY A 377 -3.91 -3.36 29.62
C GLY A 377 -3.22 -2.04 29.32
N GLY A 378 -2.02 -1.82 29.87
CA GLY A 378 -1.29 -0.58 29.69
C GLY A 378 -1.26 -0.10 28.23
N PRO A 379 -1.12 1.21 28.01
CA PRO A 379 -1.26 1.84 26.70
C PRO A 379 -0.48 1.13 25.59
N ALA A 380 -1.04 1.02 24.37
CA ALA A 380 -0.37 0.42 23.21
C ALA A 380 1.05 0.96 23.04
N ARG A 381 2.03 0.06 22.88
CA ARG A 381 3.46 0.38 22.85
C ARG A 381 4.09 0.01 21.52
N LEU A 382 5.05 0.79 21.09
CA LEU A 382 5.90 0.50 19.94
C LEU A 382 7.32 0.23 20.42
N ASP A 383 7.73 -1.03 20.35
CA ASP A 383 9.06 -1.49 20.78
C ASP A 383 9.97 -1.72 19.59
N VAL A 384 10.38 -0.60 18.96
CA VAL A 384 11.32 -0.58 17.83
C VAL A 384 12.64 0.03 18.33
N PRO A 385 13.81 -0.49 17.90
CA PRO A 385 15.09 0.09 18.27
C PRO A 385 15.19 1.59 17.96
N ALA A 386 15.66 2.36 18.94
CA ALA A 386 15.85 3.80 18.79
C ALA A 386 16.93 4.15 17.76
N SER A 387 16.67 5.20 16.99
CA SER A 387 17.57 5.84 16.03
C SER A 387 18.01 7.20 16.55
N VAL A 388 19.32 7.41 16.67
CA VAL A 388 19.92 8.71 17.01
C VAL A 388 19.75 9.78 15.91
N ARG A 389 19.08 9.41 14.80
CA ARG A 389 18.75 10.27 13.67
C ARG A 389 17.34 10.87 13.79
N THR A 390 16.56 10.47 14.79
CA THR A 390 15.19 10.93 15.01
C THR A 390 14.97 11.39 16.45
N ALA A 391 14.01 12.29 16.65
CA ALA A 391 13.65 12.81 17.95
C ALA A 391 12.19 13.25 18.02
N VAL A 392 11.64 13.30 19.24
CA VAL A 392 10.42 14.06 19.57
C VAL A 392 10.85 15.20 20.48
N ALA A 393 10.53 16.43 20.11
CA ALA A 393 10.94 17.62 20.83
C ALA A 393 9.85 18.70 20.82
N TRP A 394 9.91 19.62 21.77
CA TRP A 394 9.21 20.90 21.67
C TRP A 394 10.11 21.94 21.01
N LEU A 395 9.57 22.66 20.03
CA LEU A 395 10.21 23.79 19.37
C LEU A 395 9.51 25.08 19.81
N PRO A 396 10.18 25.97 20.57
CA PRO A 396 9.54 27.21 21.02
C PRO A 396 9.27 28.13 19.82
N ALA A 397 8.00 28.48 19.59
CA ALA A 397 7.59 29.30 18.45
C ALA A 397 8.13 30.74 18.49
N ARG A 398 8.42 31.27 19.67
CA ARG A 398 8.99 32.61 19.88
C ARG A 398 10.11 32.53 20.92
N LEU A 399 11.31 32.92 20.51
CA LEU A 399 12.47 33.06 21.38
C LEU A 399 13.06 34.46 21.20
N PRO A 400 13.70 35.05 22.22
CA PRO A 400 14.48 36.27 22.05
C PRO A 400 15.62 36.04 21.04
N ASP A 401 15.93 37.06 20.23
CA ASP A 401 17.04 37.01 19.26
C ASP A 401 18.37 36.63 19.92
N ALA A 402 18.56 37.06 21.18
CA ALA A 402 19.71 36.73 22.00
C ALA A 402 19.94 35.21 22.17
N VAL A 403 18.88 34.38 22.18
CA VAL A 403 19.03 32.91 22.20
C VAL A 403 19.67 32.43 20.90
N GLY A 404 19.21 32.96 19.76
CA GLY A 404 19.78 32.65 18.45
C GLY A 404 21.22 33.14 18.30
N ASP A 405 21.52 34.34 18.78
CA ASP A 405 22.88 34.90 18.78
C ASP A 405 23.85 34.07 19.62
N LEU A 406 23.42 33.66 20.82
CA LEU A 406 24.23 32.83 21.70
C LEU A 406 24.50 31.46 21.09
N ARG A 407 23.47 30.80 20.52
CA ARG A 407 23.64 29.51 19.85
C ARG A 407 24.55 29.60 18.64
N ARG A 408 24.38 30.60 17.76
CA ARG A 408 25.29 30.83 16.63
C ARG A 408 26.75 31.00 17.05
N ALA A 409 26.99 31.67 18.17
CA ALA A 409 28.35 31.96 18.66
C ALA A 409 28.98 30.80 19.44
N HIS A 410 28.18 29.97 20.12
CA HIS A 410 28.68 29.04 21.14
C HIS A 410 28.15 27.61 21.07
N ASP A 411 27.11 27.31 20.28
CA ASP A 411 26.54 25.97 20.12
C ASP A 411 27.07 25.32 18.83
N PRO A 412 27.96 24.29 18.92
CA PRO A 412 28.45 23.58 17.74
C PRO A 412 27.35 22.79 17.02
N ALA A 413 26.18 22.63 17.63
CA ALA A 413 25.01 22.02 17.01
C ALA A 413 24.08 23.05 16.32
N ASP A 414 24.38 24.35 16.39
CA ASP A 414 23.63 25.37 15.66
C ASP A 414 23.68 25.11 14.13
N GLY A 415 22.61 25.44 13.43
CA GLY A 415 22.40 25.07 12.03
C GLY A 415 22.03 23.60 11.79
N ARG A 416 22.54 22.65 12.60
CA ARG A 416 22.15 21.23 12.55
C ARG A 416 20.91 20.92 13.37
N TRP A 417 20.70 21.64 14.45
CA TRP A 417 19.53 21.53 15.32
C TRP A 417 18.83 22.88 15.49
N PRO A 418 17.50 22.94 15.30
CA PRO A 418 16.73 24.11 15.72
C PRO A 418 16.80 24.28 17.24
N ALA A 419 16.40 25.44 17.78
CA ALA A 419 16.31 25.63 19.21
C ALA A 419 15.16 24.75 19.74
N HIS A 420 15.45 23.87 20.69
CA HIS A 420 14.53 22.78 21.05
C HIS A 420 14.70 22.36 22.51
N VAL A 421 13.67 21.66 23.01
CA VAL A 421 13.70 20.87 24.25
C VAL A 421 13.36 19.43 23.91
N ASN A 422 14.29 18.50 24.12
CA ASN A 422 14.10 17.10 23.75
C ASN A 422 13.18 16.37 24.73
N LEU A 423 12.12 15.74 24.22
CA LEU A 423 11.29 14.82 24.97
C LEU A 423 11.74 13.38 24.76
N LEU A 424 12.01 12.95 23.52
CA LEU A 424 12.63 11.65 23.21
C LEU A 424 13.74 11.89 22.20
N PHE A 425 15.01 11.69 22.61
CA PHE A 425 16.15 11.75 21.69
C PHE A 425 16.72 10.35 21.52
N GLY A 426 16.81 9.88 20.27
CA GLY A 426 16.80 8.45 20.00
C GLY A 426 15.36 7.95 19.93
N PHE A 427 14.60 8.42 18.95
CA PHE A 427 13.22 7.99 18.71
C PHE A 427 13.19 6.81 17.72
N VAL A 428 12.02 6.33 17.29
CA VAL A 428 11.96 5.25 16.28
C VAL A 428 12.53 5.71 14.93
N PRO A 429 13.01 4.80 14.05
CA PRO A 429 13.41 5.15 12.68
C PRO A 429 12.24 5.76 11.89
N GLU A 430 12.56 6.54 10.85
CA GLU A 430 11.55 7.18 9.98
C GLU A 430 10.56 6.17 9.38
N SER A 431 11.00 4.95 9.11
CA SER A 431 10.17 3.86 8.59
C SER A 431 9.03 3.44 9.53
N ALA A 432 9.17 3.72 10.83
CA ALA A 432 8.16 3.42 11.84
C ALA A 432 7.30 4.63 12.20
N PHE A 433 7.45 5.79 11.52
CA PHE A 433 6.67 6.99 11.84
C PHE A 433 5.17 6.81 11.61
N ALA A 434 4.76 6.02 10.61
CA ALA A 434 3.35 5.77 10.34
C ALA A 434 2.65 5.08 11.53
N GLU A 435 3.35 4.20 12.24
CA GLU A 435 2.86 3.52 13.45
C GLU A 435 3.06 4.37 14.71
N ALA A 436 4.17 5.11 14.79
CA ALA A 436 4.54 5.86 15.99
C ALA A 436 3.75 7.17 16.17
N VAL A 437 3.44 7.88 15.09
CA VAL A 437 2.76 9.18 15.15
C VAL A 437 1.33 9.08 15.71
N PRO A 438 0.51 8.06 15.36
CA PRO A 438 -0.77 7.82 16.03
C PRO A 438 -0.64 7.61 17.55
N LEU A 439 0.36 6.85 18.00
CA LEU A 439 0.61 6.65 19.43
C LEU A 439 1.05 7.95 20.14
N LEU A 440 1.83 8.79 19.44
CA LEU A 440 2.16 10.14 19.92
C LEU A 440 0.90 11.01 20.01
N ALA A 441 0.01 10.93 19.02
CA ALA A 441 -1.25 11.66 18.98
C ALA A 441 -2.17 11.30 20.15
N GLU A 442 -2.25 10.02 20.51
CA GLU A 442 -3.01 9.59 21.70
C GLU A 442 -2.47 10.20 23.00
N VAL A 443 -1.14 10.17 23.20
CA VAL A 443 -0.52 10.79 24.39
C VAL A 443 -0.74 12.31 24.38
N ALA A 444 -0.58 12.94 23.23
CA ALA A 444 -0.78 14.37 23.06
C ALA A 444 -2.23 14.79 23.31
N ALA A 445 -3.23 14.02 22.84
CA ALA A 445 -4.65 14.27 23.09
C ALA A 445 -4.98 14.19 24.59
N GLY A 446 -4.35 13.26 25.31
CA GLY A 446 -4.49 13.13 26.77
C GLY A 446 -3.73 14.18 27.59
N THR A 447 -2.89 15.00 26.96
CA THR A 447 -2.05 16.00 27.65
C THR A 447 -2.52 17.42 27.31
N ALA A 448 -2.96 18.18 28.31
CA ALA A 448 -3.37 19.57 28.08
C ALA A 448 -2.15 20.47 27.72
N PRO A 449 -2.30 21.44 26.79
CA PRO A 449 -1.29 22.48 26.59
C PRO A 449 -0.98 23.21 27.89
N PHE A 450 0.30 23.56 28.12
CA PHE A 450 0.74 24.23 29.33
C PHE A 450 1.72 25.37 29.05
N GLU A 451 1.90 26.27 30.02
CA GLU A 451 2.85 27.38 29.94
C GLU A 451 4.21 26.98 30.51
N ALA A 452 5.27 27.18 29.73
CA ALA A 452 6.66 27.07 30.14
C ALA A 452 7.22 28.45 30.46
N ARG A 453 8.13 28.51 31.44
CA ARG A 453 8.90 29.71 31.75
C ARG A 453 10.37 29.40 31.52
N LEU A 454 10.91 29.98 30.46
CA LEU A 454 12.33 29.89 30.10
C LEU A 454 13.11 30.92 30.92
N GLU A 455 13.74 30.48 31.99
CA GLU A 455 14.45 31.37 32.93
C GLU A 455 15.56 30.61 33.66
N GLY A 456 16.71 31.25 33.83
CA GLY A 456 17.85 30.64 34.52
C GLY A 456 18.78 29.91 33.55
N VAL A 457 20.06 30.28 33.59
CA VAL A 457 21.12 29.63 32.82
C VAL A 457 21.89 28.69 33.72
N HIS A 458 21.89 27.42 33.35
CA HIS A 458 22.52 26.35 34.08
C HIS A 458 23.58 25.66 33.23
N SER A 459 24.35 24.76 33.84
CA SER A 459 25.41 24.03 33.15
C SER A 459 25.49 22.57 33.57
N PHE A 460 25.84 21.68 32.66
CA PHE A 460 26.28 20.32 32.97
C PHE A 460 27.66 20.05 32.37
N GLY A 461 28.55 19.50 33.19
CA GLY A 461 29.96 19.31 32.84
C GLY A 461 30.23 18.07 32.00
N HIS A 462 31.13 18.23 31.04
CA HIS A 462 31.85 17.17 30.33
C HIS A 462 33.34 17.22 30.75
N ARG A 463 34.20 16.35 30.20
CA ARG A 463 35.60 16.24 30.64
C ARG A 463 36.39 17.57 30.60
N GLU A 464 36.24 18.34 29.52
CA GLU A 464 37.04 19.56 29.28
C GLU A 464 36.19 20.83 29.09
N GLU A 465 34.87 20.68 28.94
CA GLU A 465 33.92 21.76 28.67
C GLU A 465 32.59 21.48 29.36
N ALA A 466 31.73 22.48 29.49
CA ALA A 466 30.36 22.32 29.99
C ALA A 466 29.36 22.86 28.97
N THR A 467 28.23 22.17 28.84
CA THR A 467 27.08 22.68 28.07
C THR A 467 26.31 23.66 28.93
N LEU A 468 26.08 24.86 28.41
CA LEU A 468 25.19 25.86 28.98
C LEU A 468 23.79 25.72 28.38
N TRP A 469 22.78 25.82 29.22
CA TRP A 469 21.39 25.65 28.83
C TRP A 469 20.46 26.58 29.61
N LEU A 470 19.36 26.96 28.97
CA LEU A 470 18.25 27.72 29.53
C LEU A 470 17.21 26.76 30.08
N ASP A 471 16.75 26.99 31.31
CA ASP A 471 15.75 26.14 31.97
C ASP A 471 14.32 26.46 31.51
N PRO A 472 13.65 25.55 30.78
CA PRO A 472 12.25 25.71 30.35
C PRO A 472 11.23 25.38 31.45
N ALA A 473 11.66 24.77 32.55
CA ALA A 473 10.83 24.30 33.64
C ALA A 473 10.92 25.20 34.88
N ALA A 474 11.39 26.44 34.75
CA ALA A 474 11.53 27.36 35.87
C ALA A 474 10.20 27.69 36.59
N ALA A 475 9.04 27.46 35.94
CA ALA A 475 7.71 27.57 36.55
C ALA A 475 7.19 26.26 37.17
N GLY A 476 7.91 25.15 37.01
CA GLY A 476 7.56 23.82 37.51
C GLY A 476 7.96 22.71 36.54
N GLU A 477 8.54 21.63 37.07
CA GLU A 477 8.96 20.47 36.26
C GLU A 477 7.83 19.45 35.99
N ALA A 478 6.76 19.45 36.80
CA ALA A 478 5.74 18.41 36.76
C ALA A 478 5.11 18.16 35.37
N PRO A 479 4.66 19.18 34.61
CA PRO A 479 4.09 18.96 33.27
C PRO A 479 5.10 18.33 32.29
N TRP A 480 6.37 18.69 32.41
CA TRP A 480 7.45 18.12 31.59
C TRP A 480 7.72 16.65 31.93
N GLN A 481 7.71 16.29 33.22
CA GLN A 481 7.93 14.92 33.69
C GLN A 481 6.75 14.01 33.33
N GLU A 482 5.51 14.49 33.50
CA GLU A 482 4.29 13.76 33.14
C GLU A 482 4.25 13.45 31.65
N LEU A 483 4.45 14.46 30.81
CA LEU A 483 4.50 14.30 29.36
C LEU A 483 5.62 13.33 28.95
N ARG A 484 6.83 13.49 29.50
CA ARG A 484 7.95 12.59 29.22
C ARG A 484 7.63 11.14 29.62
N SER A 485 7.01 10.94 30.77
CA SER A 485 6.68 9.61 31.29
C SER A 485 5.63 8.92 30.40
N ALA A 486 4.56 9.63 30.05
CA ALA A 486 3.53 9.12 29.15
C ALA A 486 4.10 8.73 27.77
N LEU A 487 5.00 9.54 27.22
CA LEU A 487 5.70 9.21 25.98
C LEU A 487 6.63 7.98 26.16
N ALA A 488 7.41 7.92 27.24
CA ALA A 488 8.35 6.83 27.51
C ALA A 488 7.66 5.48 27.83
N GLU A 489 6.39 5.50 28.21
CA GLU A 489 5.56 4.30 28.35
C GLU A 489 5.14 3.73 26.99
N ARG A 490 4.80 4.60 26.03
CA ARG A 490 4.46 4.20 24.65
C ARG A 490 5.68 3.71 23.86
N PHE A 491 6.86 4.27 24.15
CA PHE A 491 8.09 4.01 23.40
C PHE A 491 9.21 3.50 24.33
N PRO A 492 9.14 2.25 24.82
CA PRO A 492 10.11 1.71 25.78
C PRO A 492 11.55 1.69 25.22
N GLY A 493 11.73 1.39 23.93
CA GLY A 493 13.03 1.45 23.25
C GLY A 493 13.64 2.86 23.15
N CYS A 494 12.88 3.93 23.41
CA CYS A 494 13.29 5.33 23.24
C CYS A 494 13.65 6.04 24.56
N ARG A 495 13.79 5.30 25.67
CA ARG A 495 14.05 5.88 27.01
C ARG A 495 15.44 6.51 27.15
N GLY A 496 16.38 6.17 26.27
CA GLY A 496 17.77 6.63 26.29
C GLY A 496 18.57 6.09 27.47
N ARG A 497 19.88 6.39 27.52
CA ARG A 497 20.80 5.95 28.59
C ARG A 497 20.52 6.55 29.97
N SER A 498 19.63 7.54 30.06
CA SER A 498 19.21 8.16 31.33
C SER A 498 18.30 7.28 32.17
N GLY A 499 17.66 6.26 31.56
CA GLY A 499 16.60 5.46 32.17
C GLY A 499 16.98 4.61 33.39
N GLU A 500 18.27 4.42 33.69
CA GLU A 500 18.67 3.59 34.84
C GLU A 500 19.24 4.38 36.04
N HIS A 501 19.73 5.63 35.87
CA HIS A 501 20.51 6.30 36.93
C HIS A 501 20.36 7.85 37.05
N ARG A 502 19.69 8.55 36.12
CA ARG A 502 19.49 10.03 36.22
C ARG A 502 18.12 10.44 35.67
N GLY A 503 17.33 11.18 36.44
CA GLY A 503 16.03 11.71 36.03
C GLY A 503 16.09 12.58 34.76
N TYR A 504 14.95 12.76 34.08
CA TYR A 504 14.83 13.66 32.93
C TYR A 504 14.97 15.12 33.38
N THR A 505 15.79 15.90 32.68
CA THR A 505 15.91 17.35 32.90
C THR A 505 15.61 18.05 31.58
N PRO A 506 14.46 18.75 31.45
CA PRO A 506 14.17 19.52 30.25
C PRO A 506 15.16 20.69 30.15
N HIS A 507 15.75 20.89 28.98
CA HIS A 507 16.77 21.93 28.78
C HIS A 507 16.79 22.43 27.34
N LEU A 508 17.04 23.73 27.15
CA LEU A 508 17.30 24.34 25.85
C LEU A 508 18.78 24.73 25.77
N THR A 509 19.55 24.09 24.90
CA THR A 509 21.01 24.31 24.81
C THR A 509 21.31 25.70 24.22
N LEU A 510 22.17 26.47 24.90
CA LEU A 510 22.63 27.79 24.46
C LEU A 510 24.05 27.75 23.87
N GLY A 511 24.90 26.81 24.32
CA GLY A 511 26.26 26.67 23.82
C GLY A 511 27.16 25.85 24.74
N ARG A 512 28.46 25.83 24.45
CA ARG A 512 29.50 25.20 25.28
C ARG A 512 30.56 26.21 25.71
N SER A 513 31.16 25.98 26.87
CA SER A 513 32.25 26.82 27.40
C SER A 513 33.20 26.00 28.27
N GLY A 514 34.50 26.30 28.20
CA GLY A 514 35.51 25.82 29.15
C GLY A 514 35.48 26.54 30.51
N ASP A 515 34.80 27.70 30.59
CA ASP A 515 34.51 28.42 31.84
C ASP A 515 32.99 28.60 31.98
N PRO A 516 32.27 27.59 32.50
CA PRO A 516 30.81 27.61 32.58
C PRO A 516 30.27 28.68 33.53
N GLN A 517 30.99 29.00 34.60
CA GLN A 517 30.49 29.92 35.63
C GLN A 517 30.45 31.36 35.10
N ARG A 518 31.52 31.78 34.41
CA ARG A 518 31.57 33.08 33.74
C ARG A 518 30.55 33.16 32.61
N ALA A 519 30.53 32.16 31.73
CA ALA A 519 29.66 32.16 30.56
C ALA A 519 28.16 32.09 30.94
N ALA A 520 27.79 31.37 32.00
CA ALA A 520 26.41 31.37 32.51
C ALA A 520 25.94 32.77 32.96
N ARG A 521 26.79 33.54 33.65
CA ARG A 521 26.47 34.92 34.06
C ARG A 521 26.33 35.85 32.85
N GLU A 522 27.22 35.71 31.88
CA GLU A 522 27.16 36.50 30.64
C GLU A 522 25.90 36.19 29.83
N PHE A 523 25.57 34.91 29.67
CA PHE A 523 24.40 34.48 28.91
C PHE A 523 23.11 34.94 29.61
N ALA A 524 23.04 34.80 30.93
CA ALA A 524 21.91 35.28 31.73
C ALA A 524 21.71 36.81 31.58
N ALA A 525 22.80 37.58 31.58
CA ALA A 525 22.73 39.03 31.39
C ALA A 525 22.22 39.42 29.99
N ARG A 526 22.60 38.68 28.94
CA ARG A 526 22.14 38.92 27.57
C ARG A 526 20.68 38.52 27.33
N LEU A 527 20.17 37.50 28.02
CA LEU A 527 18.80 37.01 27.84
C LEU A 527 17.74 37.92 28.49
N GLY A 528 18.12 38.77 29.45
CA GLY A 528 17.30 39.89 29.90
C GLY A 528 16.10 39.55 30.79
N GLY A 529 15.91 38.28 31.18
CA GLY A 529 14.88 37.85 32.14
C GLY A 529 14.07 36.63 31.68
N ALA A 530 12.99 36.34 32.40
CA ALA A 530 12.11 35.21 32.13
C ALA A 530 11.32 35.39 30.82
N VAL A 531 11.24 34.33 30.01
CA VAL A 531 10.45 34.31 28.78
C VAL A 531 9.30 33.32 28.93
N PRO A 532 8.03 33.77 28.97
CA PRO A 532 6.89 32.87 28.93
C PRO A 532 6.71 32.29 27.53
N ALA A 533 6.44 30.99 27.44
CA ALA A 533 6.24 30.30 26.18
C ALA A 533 5.21 29.18 26.33
N ARG A 534 4.23 29.12 25.42
CA ARG A 534 3.22 28.06 25.44
C ARG A 534 3.74 26.78 24.78
N VAL A 535 3.61 25.66 25.49
CA VAL A 535 3.83 24.31 24.96
C VAL A 535 2.48 23.79 24.46
N GLY A 536 2.26 23.92 23.15
CA GLY A 536 1.01 23.51 22.50
C GLY A 536 1.14 22.40 21.46
N GLU A 537 2.36 22.11 21.01
CA GLU A 537 2.61 21.12 19.96
C GLU A 537 3.98 20.46 20.14
N LEU A 538 4.08 19.22 19.68
CA LEU A 538 5.30 18.42 19.65
C LEU A 538 5.76 18.26 18.21
N ALA A 539 7.06 18.40 17.96
CA ALA A 539 7.67 18.15 16.67
C ALA A 539 8.33 16.76 16.64
N VAL A 540 8.00 15.98 15.61
CA VAL A 540 8.71 14.76 15.22
C VAL A 540 9.78 15.15 14.22
N LEU A 541 11.04 14.97 14.62
CA LEU A 541 12.22 15.41 13.90
C LEU A 541 12.98 14.22 13.32
N SER A 542 13.56 14.41 12.13
CA SER A 542 14.56 13.50 11.60
C SER A 542 15.67 14.22 10.85
N ARG A 543 16.84 13.60 10.77
CA ARG A 543 17.97 14.05 9.93
C ARG A 543 18.47 12.90 9.06
N ARG A 544 18.85 13.23 7.83
CA ARG A 544 19.34 12.29 6.82
C ARG A 544 20.76 12.68 6.41
N GLY A 545 21.66 11.70 6.28
CA GLY A 545 23.08 11.97 6.04
C GLY A 545 23.69 12.95 7.04
N ASP A 546 24.48 13.91 6.58
CA ASP A 546 25.03 14.98 7.43
C ASP A 546 24.13 16.23 7.51
N GLY A 547 22.90 16.14 6.99
CA GLY A 547 21.94 17.22 7.01
C GLY A 547 21.40 17.58 8.42
N PRO A 548 20.69 18.70 8.52
CA PRO A 548 20.07 19.16 9.77
C PRO A 548 18.85 18.31 10.17
N MET A 549 18.47 18.39 11.44
CA MET A 549 17.17 17.90 11.91
C MET A 549 16.05 18.76 11.32
N ARG A 550 15.13 18.12 10.60
CA ARG A 550 13.95 18.74 10.00
C ARG A 550 12.68 18.18 10.63
N VAL A 551 11.67 19.02 10.75
CA VAL A 551 10.32 18.60 11.17
C VAL A 551 9.70 17.72 10.10
N ARG A 552 9.23 16.54 10.48
CA ARG A 552 8.52 15.58 9.61
C ARG A 552 7.04 15.51 9.93
N ALA A 553 6.67 15.71 11.18
CA ALA A 553 5.30 15.88 11.61
C ALA A 553 5.24 16.76 12.86
N THR A 554 4.09 17.39 13.09
CA THR A 554 3.75 18.04 14.36
C THR A 554 2.50 17.41 14.93
N VAL A 555 2.43 17.31 16.27
CA VAL A 555 1.30 16.73 16.99
C VAL A 555 0.82 17.74 18.05
N ALA A 556 -0.42 18.19 17.94
CA ALA A 556 -0.99 19.18 18.86
C ALA A 556 -1.38 18.55 20.21
N LEU A 557 -0.99 19.20 21.31
CA LEU A 557 -1.41 18.83 22.66
C LEU A 557 -2.90 19.17 22.87
N GLY A 558 -3.61 18.31 23.60
CA GLY A 558 -5.03 18.42 23.92
C GLY A 558 -5.99 17.90 22.84
N THR A 559 -5.57 17.88 21.57
CA THR A 559 -6.39 17.35 20.47
C THR A 559 -5.79 16.11 19.81
N GLY A 560 -4.47 15.93 19.87
CA GLY A 560 -3.77 14.91 19.11
C GLY A 560 -3.74 15.17 17.60
N GLU A 561 -4.10 16.37 17.13
CA GLU A 561 -4.10 16.70 15.71
C GLU A 561 -2.69 16.54 15.12
N VAL A 562 -2.56 15.70 14.10
CA VAL A 562 -1.30 15.42 13.41
C VAL A 562 -1.24 16.23 12.12
N ARG A 563 -0.12 16.93 11.89
CA ARG A 563 0.19 17.57 10.60
C ARG A 563 1.53 17.06 10.08
N TRP A 564 1.51 16.41 8.92
CA TRP A 564 2.72 15.96 8.25
C TRP A 564 3.37 17.11 7.49
N ALA A 565 4.67 17.26 7.64
CA ALA A 565 5.44 18.22 6.86
C ALA A 565 5.61 17.71 5.42
N PRO A 566 5.47 18.57 4.40
CA PRO A 566 5.74 18.19 3.02
C PRO A 566 7.24 17.89 2.83
N GLU A 567 7.52 16.89 2.00
CA GLU A 567 8.89 16.54 1.62
C GLU A 567 9.42 17.64 0.66
N THR A 568 10.43 18.39 1.09
CA THR A 568 11.03 19.46 0.28
C THR A 568 12.15 18.90 -0.58
N LEU A 569 12.11 19.13 -1.90
CA LEU A 569 13.24 18.88 -2.78
C LEU A 569 14.43 19.76 -2.35
N PRO A 570 15.68 19.29 -2.44
CA PRO A 570 16.86 20.11 -2.12
C PRO A 570 16.84 21.42 -2.93
N ASP A 571 17.25 22.53 -2.29
CA ASP A 571 17.23 23.90 -2.84
C ASP A 571 18.03 24.10 -4.15
N ALA A 572 18.74 23.07 -4.64
CA ALA A 572 19.53 23.10 -5.88
C ALA A 572 18.69 23.26 -7.18
N LEU A 573 17.35 23.19 -7.11
CA LEU A 573 16.47 23.47 -8.25
C LEU A 573 15.98 24.93 -8.32
N HIS A 574 16.25 25.76 -7.31
CA HIS A 574 15.85 27.17 -7.30
C HIS A 574 16.85 28.14 -7.95
N GLU A 575 18.03 27.67 -8.41
CA GLU A 575 19.02 28.49 -9.12
C GLU A 575 19.26 28.08 -10.59
N ALA A 576 18.26 27.50 -11.26
CA ALA A 576 18.22 27.48 -12.72
C ALA A 576 17.02 28.32 -13.18
N PRO A 577 17.22 29.47 -13.86
CA PRO A 577 16.12 30.37 -14.15
C PRO A 577 15.15 29.71 -15.13
N TYR A 578 13.96 29.40 -14.63
CA TYR A 578 12.76 29.36 -15.46
C TYR A 578 12.68 30.70 -16.18
N GLY A 579 12.82 30.68 -17.50
CA GLY A 579 12.74 31.86 -18.35
C GLY A 579 11.39 32.56 -18.18
N THR A 580 11.36 33.55 -17.30
CA THR A 580 10.42 34.66 -17.40
C THR A 580 10.99 35.58 -18.47
N LEU A 581 10.27 35.70 -19.58
CA LEU A 581 10.54 36.72 -20.60
C LEU A 581 10.54 38.11 -19.92
N PRO A 582 11.62 38.89 -20.02
CA PRO A 582 11.60 40.27 -19.53
C PRO A 582 10.85 41.16 -20.53
N ASP A 583 9.90 41.95 -20.02
CA ASP A 583 9.18 43.04 -20.69
C ASP A 583 10.09 44.25 -21.06
N ALA A 584 11.27 44.00 -21.62
CA ALA A 584 12.23 45.03 -22.02
C ALA A 584 12.50 44.99 -23.53
N LEU A 585 11.46 45.26 -24.31
CA LEU A 585 11.59 45.75 -25.69
C LEU A 585 11.07 47.19 -25.77
N HIS A 586 11.69 48.08 -25.02
CA HIS A 586 11.66 49.51 -25.35
C HIS A 586 13.04 50.12 -25.12
N GLU A 587 13.64 50.55 -26.23
CA GLU A 587 14.67 51.59 -26.35
C GLU A 587 16.11 51.26 -25.92
N ALA A 588 16.96 50.90 -26.89
CA ALA A 588 18.27 51.54 -27.10
C ALA A 588 18.92 51.11 -28.45
N PRO A 589 19.75 51.97 -29.09
CA PRO A 589 20.09 51.88 -30.50
C PRO A 589 21.47 51.23 -30.80
N TYR A 590 21.58 50.77 -32.05
CA TYR A 590 22.76 50.31 -32.79
C TYR A 590 24.14 50.78 -32.32
N GLY A 591 25.07 49.83 -32.13
CA GLY A 591 26.50 50.10 -32.18
C GLY A 591 27.40 48.98 -31.65
N THR A 592 28.17 48.37 -32.55
CA THR A 592 29.40 47.57 -32.32
C THR A 592 29.27 46.20 -31.62
N LEU A 593 29.22 45.15 -32.44
CA LEU A 593 29.48 43.75 -32.06
C LEU A 593 31.01 43.48 -31.99
N PRO A 594 31.53 42.88 -30.91
CA PRO A 594 32.78 42.14 -30.93
C PRO A 594 32.52 40.66 -31.27
N GLU A 595 33.20 40.22 -32.32
CA GLU A 595 33.67 38.87 -32.68
C GLU A 595 32.89 37.61 -32.22
N ALA A 596 32.29 36.96 -33.23
CA ALA A 596 32.08 35.51 -33.43
C ALA A 596 31.40 34.69 -32.32
N LEU A 597 30.06 34.62 -32.41
CA LEU A 597 29.25 33.51 -31.89
C LEU A 597 29.70 32.16 -32.51
N PRO A 598 29.76 31.05 -31.75
CA PRO A 598 30.00 29.73 -32.33
C PRO A 598 28.86 29.36 -33.30
N GLY A 599 29.21 28.83 -34.47
CA GLY A 599 28.27 28.49 -35.55
C GLY A 599 27.21 27.44 -35.18
N PRO A 600 26.25 27.16 -36.09
CA PRO A 600 25.08 26.33 -35.82
C PRO A 600 25.46 24.93 -35.30
N GLY A 601 24.78 24.50 -34.23
CA GLY A 601 25.20 23.49 -33.25
C GLY A 601 25.57 22.11 -33.80
N ASP A 602 26.83 21.74 -33.62
CA ASP A 602 27.39 20.41 -33.91
C ASP A 602 26.79 19.28 -33.04
N ASP A 603 26.08 19.62 -31.96
CA ASP A 603 25.54 18.71 -30.94
C ASP A 603 24.03 18.44 -31.09
N HIS A 604 23.38 19.01 -32.10
CA HIS A 604 21.98 18.70 -32.40
C HIS A 604 21.84 17.25 -32.88
N ALA A 605 20.82 16.54 -32.39
CA ALA A 605 20.60 15.11 -32.69
C ALA A 605 20.57 14.82 -34.21
N GLU A 606 19.91 15.68 -35.00
CA GLU A 606 19.85 15.56 -36.47
C GLU A 606 21.24 15.69 -37.12
N SER A 607 22.07 16.61 -36.63
CA SER A 607 23.45 16.80 -37.10
C SER A 607 24.30 15.55 -36.82
N VAL A 608 24.17 14.99 -35.62
CA VAL A 608 24.87 13.74 -35.23
C VAL A 608 24.43 12.56 -36.09
N VAL A 609 23.12 12.38 -36.31
CA VAL A 609 22.58 11.32 -37.19
C VAL A 609 23.11 11.45 -38.61
N THR A 610 23.06 12.65 -39.20
CA THR A 610 23.54 12.91 -40.56
C THR A 610 25.04 12.63 -40.69
N ARG A 611 25.86 13.04 -39.71
CA ARG A 611 27.31 12.80 -39.73
C ARG A 611 27.66 11.33 -39.62
N ILE A 612 27.02 10.59 -38.71
CA ILE A 612 27.22 9.15 -38.57
C ILE A 612 26.79 8.42 -39.86
N GLY A 613 25.66 8.82 -40.44
CA GLY A 613 25.18 8.26 -41.71
C GLY A 613 26.17 8.48 -42.86
N ALA A 614 26.72 9.69 -42.99
CA ALA A 614 27.74 10.01 -44.00
C ALA A 614 29.05 9.24 -43.78
N ALA A 615 29.41 8.94 -42.52
CA ALA A 615 30.62 8.21 -42.16
C ALA A 615 30.57 6.71 -42.49
N LEU A 616 29.37 6.14 -42.62
CA LEU A 616 29.13 4.73 -42.82
C LEU A 616 28.47 4.49 -44.18
N PRO A 617 29.24 4.55 -45.29
CA PRO A 617 28.70 4.40 -46.64
C PRO A 617 28.02 3.04 -46.83
N GLY A 618 26.82 3.06 -47.41
CA GLY A 618 25.98 1.87 -47.62
C GLY A 618 25.20 1.44 -46.37
N ALA A 619 25.42 2.05 -45.20
CA ALA A 619 24.65 1.77 -44.00
C ALA A 619 23.35 2.59 -43.94
N ARG A 620 22.38 2.10 -43.16
CA ARG A 620 21.15 2.83 -42.81
C ARG A 620 21.13 3.13 -41.32
N VAL A 621 21.07 4.41 -40.97
CA VAL A 621 20.98 4.88 -39.58
C VAL A 621 19.52 5.15 -39.23
N HIS A 622 19.03 4.55 -38.15
CA HIS A 622 17.68 4.74 -37.64
C HIS A 622 17.74 5.39 -36.26
N VAL A 623 17.01 6.49 -36.07
CA VAL A 623 16.68 7.00 -34.72
C VAL A 623 15.63 6.08 -34.11
N ALA A 624 15.81 5.70 -32.85
CA ALA A 624 14.91 4.84 -32.09
C ALA A 624 14.45 5.52 -30.78
N GLY A 625 13.69 4.78 -29.97
CA GLY A 625 13.36 5.18 -28.60
C GLY A 625 12.51 6.44 -28.49
N SER A 626 12.71 7.18 -27.40
CA SER A 626 11.83 8.30 -27.02
C SER A 626 11.81 9.46 -28.03
N ARG A 627 12.93 9.72 -28.70
CA ARG A 627 13.01 10.73 -29.77
C ARG A 627 12.24 10.32 -31.02
N ARG A 628 12.33 9.05 -31.43
CA ARG A 628 11.50 8.54 -32.53
C ARG A 628 10.02 8.65 -32.18
N MET A 629 9.64 8.32 -30.95
CA MET A 629 8.27 8.43 -30.44
C MET A 629 7.79 9.88 -30.23
N GLY A 630 8.69 10.87 -30.16
CA GLY A 630 8.37 12.28 -29.87
C GLY A 630 8.05 12.59 -28.40
N CYS A 631 8.48 11.72 -27.48
CA CYS A 631 8.21 11.80 -26.03
C CYS A 631 9.50 11.86 -25.18
N GLU A 632 10.58 12.40 -25.75
CA GLU A 632 11.83 12.63 -25.04
C GLU A 632 11.68 13.70 -23.95
N LEU A 633 12.43 13.49 -22.87
CA LEU A 633 12.61 14.49 -21.81
C LEU A 633 13.85 15.34 -22.12
N PRO A 634 13.96 16.55 -21.54
CA PRO A 634 15.20 17.33 -21.58
C PRO A 634 16.39 16.49 -21.14
N GLY A 635 17.46 16.50 -21.94
CA GLY A 635 18.68 15.72 -21.67
C GLY A 635 18.56 14.21 -21.94
N ALA A 636 17.52 13.73 -22.62
CA ALA A 636 17.41 12.32 -23.02
C ALA A 636 18.54 11.89 -23.98
N ASP A 637 18.88 10.60 -23.96
CA ASP A 637 19.92 9.99 -24.80
C ASP A 637 19.45 9.77 -26.25
N LEU A 638 20.35 9.89 -27.21
CA LEU A 638 20.08 9.64 -28.62
C LEU A 638 20.33 8.15 -28.93
N ASP A 639 19.24 7.39 -29.01
CA ASP A 639 19.25 5.98 -29.38
C ASP A 639 19.30 5.80 -30.90
N LEU A 640 20.35 5.16 -31.39
CA LEU A 640 20.57 4.87 -32.81
C LEU A 640 20.73 3.37 -33.05
N VAL A 641 20.09 2.87 -34.12
CA VAL A 641 20.33 1.52 -34.66
C VAL A 641 20.86 1.68 -36.09
N VAL A 642 22.06 1.16 -36.34
CA VAL A 642 22.71 1.22 -37.65
C VAL A 642 22.72 -0.16 -38.28
N ALA A 643 22.06 -0.30 -39.43
CA ALA A 643 22.12 -1.47 -40.28
C ALA A 643 23.28 -1.31 -41.28
N ILE A 644 24.24 -2.23 -41.28
CA ILE A 644 25.46 -2.18 -42.11
C ILE A 644 25.53 -3.45 -42.99
N PRO A 645 25.88 -3.31 -44.28
CA PRO A 645 26.03 -4.47 -45.17
C PRO A 645 27.27 -5.30 -44.81
N GLY A 646 27.16 -6.63 -44.93
CA GLY A 646 28.25 -7.55 -44.60
C GLY A 646 28.58 -7.60 -43.09
N PRO A 647 29.66 -8.30 -42.69
CA PRO A 647 29.99 -8.50 -41.27
C PRO A 647 30.32 -7.19 -40.56
N ALA A 648 29.79 -7.03 -39.34
CA ALA A 648 30.02 -5.84 -38.53
C ALA A 648 31.43 -5.87 -37.90
N ASP A 649 32.32 -5.03 -38.43
CA ASP A 649 33.61 -4.70 -37.80
C ASP A 649 33.44 -3.46 -36.90
N ILE A 650 33.22 -3.71 -35.61
CA ILE A 650 32.91 -2.64 -34.64
C ILE A 650 34.08 -1.67 -34.44
N ALA A 651 35.33 -2.15 -34.54
CA ALA A 651 36.52 -1.31 -34.43
C ALA A 651 36.59 -0.34 -35.61
N ARG A 652 36.30 -0.83 -36.82
CA ARG A 652 36.23 0.03 -38.01
C ARG A 652 35.07 1.02 -37.95
N VAL A 653 33.91 0.62 -37.44
CA VAL A 653 32.78 1.53 -37.22
C VAL A 653 33.16 2.62 -36.22
N ARG A 654 33.81 2.25 -35.11
CA ARG A 654 34.30 3.18 -34.10
C ARG A 654 35.26 4.20 -34.70
N ASP A 655 36.25 3.76 -35.47
CA ASP A 655 37.24 4.65 -36.07
C ASP A 655 36.59 5.63 -37.07
N ARG A 656 35.59 5.18 -37.84
CA ARG A 656 34.79 6.04 -38.73
C ARG A 656 33.93 7.05 -37.97
N VAL A 657 33.27 6.61 -36.89
CA VAL A 657 32.48 7.50 -36.02
C VAL A 657 33.38 8.53 -35.34
N ALA A 658 34.56 8.14 -34.87
CA ALA A 658 35.56 9.04 -34.29
C ALA A 658 36.01 10.11 -35.29
N ALA A 659 36.27 9.72 -36.54
CA ALA A 659 36.64 10.65 -37.61
C ALA A 659 35.51 11.62 -37.95
N ALA A 660 34.26 11.16 -37.96
CA ALA A 660 33.09 11.98 -38.29
C ALA A 660 32.65 12.90 -37.14
N LEU A 661 32.96 12.54 -35.90
CA LEU A 661 32.65 13.29 -34.69
C LEU A 661 33.93 13.54 -33.88
N PRO A 662 34.85 14.40 -34.38
CA PRO A 662 36.16 14.60 -33.75
C PRO A 662 36.08 15.24 -32.34
N ARG A 663 34.94 15.85 -32.01
CA ARG A 663 34.66 16.42 -30.67
C ARG A 663 33.96 15.45 -29.73
N ALA A 664 33.68 14.22 -30.17
CA ALA A 664 33.05 13.22 -29.33
C ALA A 664 33.97 12.83 -28.16
N ARG A 665 33.37 12.68 -26.97
CA ARG A 665 34.07 12.25 -25.75
C ARG A 665 33.58 10.88 -25.32
N GLY A 666 34.48 10.11 -24.69
CA GLY A 666 34.14 8.81 -24.10
C GLY A 666 33.63 7.78 -25.10
N LEU A 667 34.05 7.86 -26.37
CA LEU A 667 33.69 6.90 -27.42
C LEU A 667 34.30 5.53 -27.07
N ARG A 668 33.42 4.57 -26.78
CA ARG A 668 33.83 3.23 -26.37
C ARG A 668 32.86 2.16 -26.87
N GLU A 669 33.38 0.95 -27.03
CA GLU A 669 32.58 -0.25 -27.27
C GLU A 669 31.83 -0.66 -26.01
N VAL A 670 30.64 -1.23 -26.17
CA VAL A 670 29.81 -1.71 -25.05
C VAL A 670 30.05 -3.23 -24.86
N PRO A 671 30.84 -3.65 -23.85
CA PRO A 671 31.14 -5.06 -23.63
C PRO A 671 29.91 -5.83 -23.11
N GLY A 672 29.73 -7.08 -23.59
CA GLY A 672 28.70 -8.00 -23.10
C GLY A 672 27.28 -7.78 -23.62
N ALA A 673 27.08 -6.88 -24.59
CA ALA A 673 25.80 -6.71 -25.27
C ALA A 673 25.52 -7.87 -26.25
N ARG A 674 24.26 -8.29 -26.40
CA ARG A 674 23.84 -9.29 -27.41
C ARG A 674 24.12 -8.84 -28.84
N VAL A 675 24.16 -7.52 -29.05
CA VAL A 675 24.48 -6.87 -30.34
C VAL A 675 25.59 -5.85 -30.09
N PRO A 676 26.63 -5.80 -30.93
CA PRO A 676 27.72 -4.82 -30.80
C PRO A 676 27.21 -3.38 -30.83
N GLY A 677 27.89 -2.49 -30.11
CA GLY A 677 27.51 -1.08 -30.09
C GLY A 677 28.59 -0.17 -29.50
N LEU A 678 28.37 1.13 -29.68
CA LEU A 678 29.22 2.21 -29.23
C LEU A 678 28.41 3.16 -28.33
N ARG A 679 29.06 3.68 -27.29
CA ARG A 679 28.53 4.79 -26.48
C ARG A 679 29.50 5.96 -26.57
N LEU A 680 28.96 7.17 -26.73
CA LEU A 680 29.75 8.41 -26.83
C LEU A 680 28.93 9.61 -26.34
N ARG A 681 29.61 10.75 -26.15
CA ARG A 681 28.98 12.05 -25.91
C ARG A 681 29.40 13.08 -26.94
N VAL A 682 28.46 13.84 -27.47
CA VAL A 682 28.68 15.00 -28.36
C VAL A 682 28.09 16.22 -27.67
N GLY A 683 28.94 17.12 -27.15
CA GLY A 683 28.46 18.20 -26.28
C GLY A 683 27.76 17.64 -25.04
N ALA A 684 26.52 18.06 -24.79
CA ALA A 684 25.67 17.53 -23.71
C ALA A 684 24.90 16.25 -24.10
N LEU A 685 24.90 15.87 -25.38
CA LEU A 685 24.12 14.74 -25.88
C LEU A 685 24.87 13.42 -25.70
N SER A 686 24.32 12.52 -24.89
CA SER A 686 24.77 11.12 -24.87
C SER A 686 24.15 10.38 -26.06
N VAL A 687 24.94 9.53 -26.72
CA VAL A 687 24.54 8.78 -27.92
C VAL A 687 24.83 7.29 -27.67
N ASP A 688 23.80 6.48 -27.86
CA ASP A 688 23.86 5.02 -27.80
C ASP A 688 23.65 4.47 -29.21
N LEU A 689 24.68 3.83 -29.76
CA LEU A 689 24.69 3.37 -31.14
C LEU A 689 24.82 1.84 -31.20
N VAL A 690 23.76 1.17 -31.62
CA VAL A 690 23.74 -0.28 -31.85
C VAL A 690 24.04 -0.57 -33.32
N VAL A 691 24.89 -1.58 -33.58
CA VAL A 691 25.33 -1.94 -34.94
C VAL A 691 24.83 -3.33 -35.30
N VAL A 692 24.01 -3.40 -36.35
CA VAL A 692 23.43 -4.64 -36.87
C VAL A 692 24.01 -4.94 -38.25
N SER A 693 24.57 -6.14 -38.40
CA SER A 693 24.99 -6.68 -39.70
C SER A 693 23.77 -7.20 -40.45
N THR A 694 23.61 -6.81 -41.72
CA THR A 694 22.50 -7.28 -42.56
C THR A 694 22.87 -8.42 -43.49
N GLY A 695 24.15 -8.80 -43.55
CA GLY A 695 24.64 -9.77 -44.53
C GLY A 695 24.36 -9.28 -45.95
N GLU A 696 23.65 -10.09 -46.74
CA GLU A 696 23.21 -9.80 -48.11
C GLU A 696 21.92 -8.97 -48.18
N LEU A 697 21.21 -8.78 -47.05
CA LEU A 697 19.98 -8.00 -47.02
C LEU A 697 20.33 -6.50 -47.17
N ASP A 698 19.58 -5.81 -48.02
CA ASP A 698 19.63 -4.35 -48.14
C ASP A 698 19.36 -3.69 -46.77
N PRO A 699 20.31 -2.89 -46.23
CA PRO A 699 20.14 -2.15 -44.98
C PRO A 699 18.87 -1.31 -44.90
N ALA A 700 18.34 -0.82 -46.03
CA ALA A 700 17.09 -0.07 -46.04
C ALA A 700 15.86 -0.93 -45.65
N ARG A 701 15.93 -2.25 -45.90
CA ARG A 701 14.87 -3.22 -45.56
C ARG A 701 15.12 -3.95 -44.25
N ALA A 702 16.18 -3.61 -43.51
CA ALA A 702 16.58 -4.31 -42.29
C ALA A 702 15.47 -4.33 -41.24
N VAL A 703 14.78 -3.22 -40.99
CA VAL A 703 13.69 -3.15 -40.00
C VAL A 703 12.50 -4.02 -40.43
N GLU A 704 12.06 -3.93 -41.69
CA GLU A 704 10.93 -4.69 -42.26
C GLU A 704 11.19 -6.20 -42.20
N ARG A 705 12.40 -6.63 -42.62
CA ARG A 705 12.79 -8.04 -42.75
C ARG A 705 13.67 -8.53 -41.60
N ARG A 706 13.58 -7.88 -40.43
CA ARG A 706 14.46 -8.12 -39.27
C ARG A 706 14.48 -9.57 -38.78
N ALA A 707 13.37 -10.31 -38.97
CA ALA A 707 13.27 -11.72 -38.60
C ALA A 707 14.27 -12.63 -39.34
N GLU A 708 14.80 -12.19 -40.49
CA GLU A 708 15.77 -12.93 -41.29
C GLU A 708 17.22 -12.77 -40.82
N LEU A 709 17.48 -11.80 -39.93
CA LEU A 709 18.82 -11.43 -39.47
C LEU A 709 19.25 -12.11 -38.16
N GLY A 710 18.42 -13.04 -37.66
CA GLY A 710 18.61 -13.72 -36.39
C GLY A 710 18.04 -12.93 -35.19
N GLU A 711 17.85 -13.63 -34.07
CA GLU A 711 17.11 -13.13 -32.91
C GLU A 711 17.69 -11.83 -32.33
N ALA A 712 19.01 -11.77 -32.14
CA ALA A 712 19.66 -10.59 -31.55
C ALA A 712 19.49 -9.34 -32.44
N ALA A 713 19.65 -9.48 -33.76
CA ALA A 713 19.44 -8.40 -34.72
C ALA A 713 17.96 -7.99 -34.79
N ALA A 714 17.04 -8.96 -34.77
CA ALA A 714 15.60 -8.72 -34.75
C ALA A 714 15.17 -7.91 -33.52
N VAL A 715 15.68 -8.24 -32.34
CA VAL A 715 15.41 -7.51 -31.09
C VAL A 715 15.99 -6.10 -31.12
N ALA A 716 17.20 -5.90 -31.64
CA ALA A 716 17.80 -4.57 -31.76
C ALA A 716 17.03 -3.67 -32.74
N LEU A 717 16.65 -4.21 -33.90
CA LEU A 717 15.87 -3.49 -34.91
C LEU A 717 14.42 -3.25 -34.45
N SER A 718 13.89 -4.06 -33.52
CA SER A 718 12.54 -3.84 -32.98
C SER A 718 12.42 -2.49 -32.30
N ALA A 719 13.49 -1.92 -31.73
CA ALA A 719 13.44 -0.60 -31.10
C ALA A 719 12.97 0.52 -32.06
N VAL A 720 13.18 0.33 -33.38
CA VAL A 720 12.68 1.24 -34.42
C VAL A 720 11.20 0.98 -34.69
N SER A 721 10.81 -0.28 -34.92
CA SER A 721 9.42 -0.65 -35.22
C SER A 721 8.48 -0.51 -34.03
N ASP A 722 8.97 -0.69 -32.80
CA ASP A 722 8.23 -0.49 -31.56
C ASP A 722 7.83 0.99 -31.40
N ALA A 723 8.76 1.89 -31.69
CA ALA A 723 8.48 3.32 -31.67
C ALA A 723 7.56 3.76 -32.83
N ASP A 724 7.65 3.12 -34.00
CA ASP A 724 6.70 3.35 -35.09
C ASP A 724 5.29 2.85 -34.75
N ALA A 725 5.16 1.65 -34.16
CA ALA A 725 3.90 1.08 -33.74
C ALA A 725 3.22 1.93 -32.65
N VAL A 726 3.98 2.52 -31.72
CA VAL A 726 3.43 3.49 -30.75
C VAL A 726 2.84 4.71 -31.46
N ARG A 727 3.55 5.28 -32.43
CA ARG A 727 3.08 6.44 -33.20
C ARG A 727 1.85 6.13 -34.04
N GLU A 728 1.84 4.96 -34.67
CA GLU A 728 0.71 4.47 -35.44
C GLU A 728 -0.53 4.29 -34.55
N ALA A 729 -0.36 3.69 -33.36
CA ALA A 729 -1.45 3.43 -32.43
C ALA A 729 -2.09 4.71 -31.86
N VAL A 730 -1.31 5.79 -31.66
CA VAL A 730 -1.85 7.07 -31.17
C VAL A 730 -2.36 7.98 -32.28
N GLY A 731 -1.85 7.82 -33.51
CA GLY A 731 -2.36 8.51 -34.70
C GLY A 731 -2.45 10.04 -34.55
N ALA A 732 -3.68 10.58 -34.69
CA ALA A 732 -3.95 12.01 -34.58
C ALA A 732 -3.68 12.59 -33.17
N GLU A 733 -3.70 11.74 -32.13
CA GLU A 733 -3.53 12.14 -30.72
C GLU A 733 -2.06 12.19 -30.27
N GLN A 734 -1.13 12.29 -31.23
CA GLN A 734 0.32 12.32 -30.98
C GLN A 734 0.75 13.40 -29.96
N ALA A 735 0.11 14.57 -29.99
CA ALA A 735 0.41 15.65 -29.06
C ALA A 735 -0.04 15.33 -27.62
N ALA A 736 -1.23 14.74 -27.46
CA ALA A 736 -1.75 14.31 -26.17
C ALA A 736 -0.89 13.19 -25.57
N PHE A 737 -0.48 12.22 -26.40
CA PHE A 737 0.47 11.18 -26.02
C PHE A 737 1.80 11.76 -25.57
N ALA A 738 2.42 12.64 -26.35
CA ALA A 738 3.71 13.23 -26.00
C ALA A 738 3.64 14.00 -24.66
N GLY A 739 2.56 14.74 -24.42
CA GLY A 739 2.30 15.44 -23.17
C GLY A 739 2.18 14.48 -21.97
N LEU A 740 1.32 13.47 -22.08
CA LEU A 740 1.12 12.46 -21.03
C LEU A 740 2.40 11.68 -20.73
N ALA A 741 3.03 11.14 -21.77
CA ALA A 741 4.22 10.30 -21.63
C ALA A 741 5.38 11.06 -20.96
N ARG A 742 5.60 12.35 -21.28
CA ARG A 742 6.62 13.16 -20.60
C ARG A 742 6.31 13.35 -19.11
N ARG A 743 5.06 13.66 -18.75
CA ARG A 743 4.64 13.84 -17.35
C ARG A 743 4.81 12.54 -16.55
N VAL A 744 4.33 11.42 -17.07
CA VAL A 744 4.46 10.09 -16.44
C VAL A 744 5.92 9.68 -16.30
N LYS A 745 6.75 9.85 -17.35
CA LYS A 745 8.17 9.48 -17.28
C LYS A 745 8.94 10.37 -16.29
N ALA A 746 8.63 11.67 -16.24
CA ALA A 746 9.22 12.57 -15.25
C ALA A 746 8.86 12.15 -13.82
N TRP A 747 7.58 11.84 -13.58
CA TRP A 747 7.09 11.30 -12.31
C TRP A 747 7.76 9.97 -11.92
N ALA A 748 7.83 9.01 -12.84
CA ALA A 748 8.44 7.70 -12.62
C ALA A 748 9.95 7.81 -12.36
N ARG A 749 10.65 8.72 -13.06
CA ARG A 749 12.08 8.99 -12.85
C ARG A 749 12.34 9.65 -11.50
N ALA A 750 11.49 10.59 -11.08
CA ALA A 750 11.56 11.20 -9.75
C ALA A 750 11.45 10.16 -8.62
N ARG A 751 10.69 9.07 -8.87
CA ARG A 751 10.46 7.95 -7.94
C ARG A 751 11.41 6.77 -8.07
N GLY A 752 12.37 6.82 -9.00
CA GLY A 752 13.28 5.71 -9.24
C GLY A 752 12.60 4.46 -9.84
N LEU A 753 11.42 4.62 -10.47
CA LEU A 753 10.69 3.54 -11.13
C LEU A 753 11.07 3.35 -12.61
N ASP A 754 11.59 4.40 -13.26
CA ASP A 754 12.04 4.37 -14.67
C ASP A 754 13.50 3.92 -14.78
N SER A 755 13.74 2.61 -14.58
CA SER A 755 15.07 2.02 -14.81
C SER A 755 15.09 0.49 -14.85
N ALA A 756 15.10 -0.08 -16.06
CA ALA A 756 15.17 -1.53 -16.24
C ALA A 756 16.37 -2.21 -15.53
N PRO A 757 17.61 -1.69 -15.56
CA PRO A 757 18.75 -2.33 -14.88
C PRO A 757 18.63 -2.36 -13.35
N PHE A 758 17.77 -1.52 -12.76
CA PHE A 758 17.53 -1.40 -11.33
C PHE A 758 16.19 -2.05 -10.91
N GLY A 759 15.65 -2.94 -11.75
CA GLY A 759 14.37 -3.62 -11.52
C GLY A 759 13.15 -2.88 -12.05
N GLY A 760 13.23 -1.55 -12.20
CA GLY A 760 12.18 -0.66 -12.70
C GLY A 760 11.59 -1.00 -14.08
N LEU A 761 10.51 -0.30 -14.44
CA LEU A 761 9.94 -0.36 -15.78
C LEU A 761 10.87 0.38 -16.77
N PRO A 762 11.10 -0.15 -17.99
CA PRO A 762 11.82 0.59 -19.02
C PRO A 762 10.96 1.72 -19.59
N GLY A 763 11.60 2.76 -20.14
CA GLY A 763 10.89 3.89 -20.77
C GLY A 763 9.89 3.50 -21.88
N VAL A 764 10.11 2.36 -22.57
CA VAL A 764 9.14 1.84 -23.55
C VAL A 764 7.85 1.34 -22.87
N ALA A 765 7.93 0.72 -21.69
CA ALA A 765 6.75 0.28 -20.95
C ALA A 765 5.88 1.48 -20.56
N TRP A 766 6.48 2.52 -19.99
CA TRP A 766 5.77 3.78 -19.69
C TRP A 766 5.12 4.41 -20.93
N SER A 767 5.77 4.31 -22.08
CA SER A 767 5.23 4.81 -23.35
C SER A 767 4.05 3.97 -23.84
N VAL A 768 4.09 2.64 -23.67
CA VAL A 768 2.96 1.75 -23.98
C VAL A 768 1.76 2.05 -23.09
N LEU A 769 1.97 2.20 -21.77
CA LEU A 769 0.91 2.56 -20.83
C LEU A 769 0.25 3.90 -21.23
N ALA A 770 1.06 4.92 -21.51
CA ALA A 770 0.56 6.23 -21.92
C ALA A 770 -0.17 6.20 -23.28
N ALA A 771 0.37 5.48 -24.27
CA ALA A 771 -0.25 5.34 -25.59
C ALA A 771 -1.60 4.63 -25.51
N ARG A 772 -1.69 3.56 -24.72
CA ARG A 772 -2.96 2.85 -24.48
C ARG A 772 -3.97 3.74 -23.75
N THR A 773 -3.53 4.52 -22.76
CA THR A 773 -4.39 5.51 -22.10
C THR A 773 -4.99 6.50 -23.11
N VAL A 774 -4.16 7.14 -23.93
CA VAL A 774 -4.60 8.13 -24.93
C VAL A 774 -5.58 7.52 -25.92
N ARG A 775 -5.28 6.33 -26.44
CA ARG A 775 -6.11 5.67 -27.44
C ARG A 775 -7.51 5.32 -26.92
N GLU A 776 -7.61 4.87 -25.67
CA GLU A 776 -8.87 4.41 -25.07
C GLU A 776 -9.66 5.56 -24.41
N ALA A 777 -9.01 6.64 -24.01
CA ALA A 777 -9.67 7.76 -23.30
C ALA A 777 -10.44 8.72 -24.23
N GLY A 778 -10.18 8.70 -25.53
CA GLY A 778 -10.72 9.69 -26.47
C GLY A 778 -10.12 11.10 -26.26
N ALA A 779 -10.80 12.13 -26.75
CA ALA A 779 -10.31 13.52 -26.70
C ALA A 779 -10.51 14.15 -25.29
N LEU A 780 -9.65 13.75 -24.34
CA LEU A 780 -9.60 14.37 -23.01
C LEU A 780 -8.62 15.54 -22.95
N PRO A 781 -8.90 16.57 -22.12
CA PRO A 781 -7.93 17.61 -21.83
C PRO A 781 -6.72 17.04 -21.03
N PRO A 782 -5.54 17.68 -21.10
CA PRO A 782 -4.29 17.13 -20.55
C PRO A 782 -4.36 16.68 -19.09
N ASP A 783 -4.99 17.45 -18.20
CA ASP A 783 -5.06 17.09 -16.78
C ASP A 783 -6.05 15.97 -16.49
N ALA A 784 -7.14 15.86 -17.28
CA ALA A 784 -8.06 14.73 -17.19
C ALA A 784 -7.39 13.45 -17.70
N LEU A 785 -6.57 13.55 -18.75
CA LEU A 785 -5.79 12.44 -19.28
C LEU A 785 -4.74 11.93 -18.28
N VAL A 786 -4.13 12.82 -17.50
CA VAL A 786 -3.24 12.44 -16.39
C VAL A 786 -4.01 11.71 -15.27
N ARG A 787 -5.19 12.19 -14.88
CA ARG A 787 -6.05 11.50 -13.90
C ARG A 787 -6.48 10.12 -14.38
N GLU A 788 -6.90 10.03 -15.64
CA GLU A 788 -7.27 8.76 -16.27
C GLU A 788 -6.11 7.76 -16.28
N PHE A 789 -4.88 8.22 -16.58
CA PHE A 789 -3.69 7.37 -16.51
C PHE A 789 -3.50 6.79 -15.10
N PHE A 790 -3.42 7.65 -14.07
CA PHE A 790 -3.13 7.18 -12.72
C PHE A 790 -4.28 6.36 -12.13
N GLY A 791 -5.53 6.75 -12.34
CA GLY A 791 -6.70 5.99 -11.88
C GLY A 791 -6.78 4.60 -12.54
N ARG A 792 -6.57 4.52 -13.85
CA ARG A 792 -6.61 3.25 -14.58
C ARG A 792 -5.51 2.30 -14.13
N TRP A 793 -4.26 2.77 -14.09
CA TRP A 793 -3.12 1.91 -13.80
C TRP A 793 -2.98 1.59 -12.30
N ALA A 794 -3.54 2.43 -11.40
CA ALA A 794 -3.65 2.10 -9.98
C ALA A 794 -4.66 0.97 -9.73
N ALA A 795 -5.76 0.93 -10.49
CA ALA A 795 -6.80 -0.11 -10.39
C ALA A 795 -6.57 -1.33 -11.30
N TRP A 796 -5.47 -1.35 -12.07
CA TRP A 796 -5.21 -2.41 -13.04
C TRP A 796 -4.82 -3.72 -12.36
N ASP A 797 -5.37 -4.85 -12.81
CA ASP A 797 -4.88 -6.17 -12.42
C ASP A 797 -3.57 -6.46 -13.15
N TRP A 798 -2.43 -6.26 -12.48
CA TRP A 798 -1.10 -6.40 -13.07
C TRP A 798 -0.73 -7.83 -13.50
N ARG A 799 -1.58 -8.83 -13.19
CA ARG A 799 -1.50 -10.18 -13.78
C ARG A 799 -1.93 -10.19 -15.25
N ASP A 800 -2.81 -9.26 -15.64
CA ASP A 800 -3.26 -9.11 -17.02
C ASP A 800 -2.18 -8.40 -17.85
N PRO A 801 -1.72 -8.99 -18.97
CA PRO A 801 -0.72 -8.38 -19.82
C PRO A 801 -1.21 -7.07 -20.44
N VAL A 802 -0.32 -6.08 -20.45
CA VAL A 802 -0.55 -4.82 -21.14
C VAL A 802 0.07 -4.87 -22.52
N ALA A 803 -0.76 -4.98 -23.54
CA ALA A 803 -0.36 -4.88 -24.94
C ALA A 803 -0.89 -3.58 -25.56
N LEU A 804 -0.16 -3.06 -26.54
CA LEU A 804 -0.69 -2.00 -27.38
C LEU A 804 -1.58 -2.56 -28.49
N MET A 805 -1.31 -3.76 -29.01
CA MET A 805 -2.08 -4.34 -30.12
C MET A 805 -2.75 -5.65 -29.69
N ASP A 806 -3.91 -5.97 -30.28
CA ASP A 806 -4.58 -7.24 -30.10
C ASP A 806 -4.00 -8.35 -30.99
N PRO A 807 -4.11 -9.63 -30.60
CA PRO A 807 -4.70 -10.12 -29.35
C PRO A 807 -3.74 -10.00 -28.16
N VAL A 808 -4.28 -9.66 -27.00
CA VAL A 808 -3.53 -9.73 -25.73
C VAL A 808 -3.34 -11.21 -25.36
N PRO A 809 -2.10 -11.67 -25.10
CA PRO A 809 -1.87 -13.04 -24.66
C PRO A 809 -2.51 -13.29 -23.28
N ALA A 810 -2.73 -14.58 -22.96
CA ALA A 810 -3.24 -14.98 -21.65
C ALA A 810 -2.29 -14.52 -20.51
N PRO A 811 -2.81 -14.30 -19.29
CA PRO A 811 -2.01 -13.97 -18.12
C PRO A 811 -0.84 -14.92 -17.90
N GLY A 812 0.32 -14.34 -17.63
CA GLY A 812 1.55 -15.08 -17.29
C GLY A 812 1.81 -15.10 -15.79
N THR A 813 2.95 -15.67 -15.37
CA THR A 813 3.41 -15.71 -13.98
C THR A 813 4.17 -14.46 -13.54
N ASP A 814 4.55 -13.59 -14.49
CA ASP A 814 5.34 -12.39 -14.21
C ASP A 814 4.51 -11.39 -13.40
N PRO A 815 5.08 -10.72 -12.36
CA PRO A 815 4.34 -9.79 -11.51
C PRO A 815 3.75 -8.58 -12.25
N VAL A 816 4.42 -8.15 -13.33
CA VAL A 816 3.99 -7.10 -14.24
C VAL A 816 4.38 -7.51 -15.65
N THR A 817 3.41 -7.60 -16.56
CA THR A 817 3.66 -7.92 -17.97
C THR A 817 3.27 -6.75 -18.87
N VAL A 818 4.25 -6.00 -19.39
CA VAL A 818 4.05 -5.01 -20.46
C VAL A 818 4.77 -5.50 -21.70
N LEU A 819 4.03 -5.61 -22.81
CA LEU A 819 4.53 -6.19 -24.05
C LEU A 819 5.10 -5.12 -24.99
N THR A 820 6.12 -5.51 -25.76
CA THR A 820 6.64 -4.67 -26.83
C THR A 820 5.58 -4.49 -27.94
N PRO A 821 5.48 -3.29 -28.54
CA PRO A 821 4.45 -2.98 -29.54
C PRO A 821 4.52 -3.76 -30.86
N SER A 822 5.71 -4.27 -31.23
CA SER A 822 5.92 -4.92 -32.53
C SER A 822 6.65 -6.26 -32.41
N GLU A 823 6.54 -7.09 -33.45
CA GLU A 823 7.18 -8.41 -33.48
C GLU A 823 8.72 -8.33 -33.42
N PRO A 824 9.44 -9.28 -32.79
CA PRO A 824 8.91 -10.32 -31.92
C PRO A 824 8.32 -9.72 -30.63
N VAL A 825 7.04 -9.97 -30.36
CA VAL A 825 6.33 -9.48 -29.17
C VAL A 825 6.89 -10.18 -27.94
N ARG A 826 7.34 -9.40 -26.96
CA ARG A 826 7.98 -9.91 -25.74
C ARG A 826 7.62 -9.05 -24.53
N SER A 827 7.68 -9.63 -23.33
CA SER A 827 7.64 -8.86 -22.09
C SER A 827 8.88 -7.95 -21.99
N CYS A 828 8.66 -6.66 -21.78
CA CYS A 828 9.71 -5.68 -21.48
C CYS A 828 9.86 -5.40 -19.97
N THR A 829 9.12 -6.13 -19.15
CA THR A 829 9.07 -5.96 -17.68
C THR A 829 9.42 -7.22 -16.91
N ALA A 830 10.03 -8.23 -17.55
CA ALA A 830 10.43 -9.49 -16.91
C ALA A 830 11.40 -9.32 -15.72
N GLN A 831 12.00 -8.15 -15.54
CA GLN A 831 12.83 -7.83 -14.37
C GLN A 831 12.07 -7.37 -13.14
N VAL A 832 10.77 -7.10 -13.26
CA VAL A 832 9.95 -6.52 -12.19
C VAL A 832 9.62 -7.62 -11.19
N THR A 833 10.05 -7.43 -9.94
CA THR A 833 9.76 -8.35 -8.83
C THR A 833 8.37 -8.08 -8.23
N PRO A 834 7.78 -9.01 -7.46
CA PRO A 834 6.52 -8.79 -6.75
C PRO A 834 6.55 -7.55 -5.85
N GLY A 835 7.62 -7.36 -5.07
CA GLY A 835 7.73 -6.17 -4.21
C GLY A 835 7.81 -4.86 -5.00
N LEU A 836 8.41 -4.87 -6.19
CA LEU A 836 8.42 -3.70 -7.06
C LEU A 836 7.05 -3.45 -7.71
N ARG A 837 6.27 -4.49 -8.03
CA ARG A 837 4.87 -4.35 -8.44
C ARG A 837 4.06 -3.66 -7.33
N ASP A 838 4.23 -4.08 -6.08
CA ASP A 838 3.50 -3.48 -4.96
C ASP A 838 3.88 -2.01 -4.77
N LEU A 839 5.18 -1.68 -4.90
CA LEU A 839 5.66 -0.30 -4.93
C LEU A 839 5.06 0.50 -6.10
N LEU A 840 5.02 -0.07 -7.30
CA LEU A 840 4.43 0.55 -8.48
C LEU A 840 2.95 0.89 -8.25
N VAL A 841 2.17 -0.05 -7.72
CA VAL A 841 0.74 0.16 -7.40
C VAL A 841 0.56 1.24 -6.35
N GLN A 842 1.33 1.21 -5.26
CA GLN A 842 1.28 2.23 -4.21
C GLN A 842 1.60 3.63 -4.75
N GLU A 843 2.63 3.75 -5.61
CA GLU A 843 3.00 5.03 -6.20
C GLU A 843 1.94 5.55 -7.17
N LEU A 844 1.35 4.67 -7.99
CA LEU A 844 0.26 5.03 -8.90
C LEU A 844 -0.98 5.48 -8.12
N TYR A 845 -1.33 4.76 -7.05
CA TYR A 845 -2.46 5.09 -6.18
C TYR A 845 -2.25 6.42 -5.45
N GLY A 846 -1.07 6.63 -4.84
CA GLY A 846 -0.75 7.89 -4.18
C GLY A 846 -0.73 9.09 -5.14
N ALA A 847 -0.30 8.88 -6.39
CA ALA A 847 -0.41 9.90 -7.44
C ALA A 847 -1.87 10.19 -7.81
N TRP A 848 -2.73 9.17 -7.89
CA TRP A 848 -4.16 9.34 -8.12
C TRP A 848 -4.84 10.10 -6.97
N GLU A 849 -4.61 9.74 -5.71
CA GLU A 849 -5.15 10.45 -4.54
C GLU A 849 -4.75 11.94 -4.51
N LEU A 850 -3.49 12.23 -4.82
CA LEU A 850 -3.01 13.62 -4.91
C LEU A 850 -3.80 14.42 -5.96
N LEU A 851 -4.10 13.83 -7.12
CA LEU A 851 -4.88 14.50 -8.16
C LEU A 851 -6.36 14.66 -7.78
N GLU A 852 -6.95 13.70 -7.09
CA GLU A 852 -8.35 13.75 -6.60
C GLU A 852 -8.52 14.77 -5.46
N SER A 853 -7.48 15.01 -4.66
CA SER A 853 -7.46 16.06 -3.64
C SER A 853 -7.36 17.50 -4.20
N GLY A 854 -7.39 17.67 -5.52
CA GLY A 854 -7.41 18.97 -6.20
C GLY A 854 -6.05 19.55 -6.55
N HIS A 855 -4.95 18.82 -6.34
CA HIS A 855 -3.62 19.25 -6.76
C HIS A 855 -3.44 19.10 -8.27
N GLY A 856 -2.69 20.03 -8.88
CA GLY A 856 -2.34 19.98 -10.31
C GLY A 856 -1.30 18.91 -10.64
N ALA A 857 -1.25 18.47 -11.89
CA ALA A 857 -0.32 17.44 -12.37
C ALA A 857 1.17 17.80 -12.16
N ASP A 858 1.49 19.09 -12.08
CA ASP A 858 2.86 19.58 -11.86
C ASP A 858 3.40 19.19 -10.46
N VAL A 859 2.50 18.96 -9.49
CA VAL A 859 2.87 18.53 -8.13
C VAL A 859 3.35 17.08 -8.11
N LEU A 860 2.96 16.25 -9.08
CA LEU A 860 3.31 14.82 -9.10
C LEU A 860 4.80 14.57 -9.18
N ALA A 861 5.52 15.33 -10.02
CA ALA A 861 6.98 15.23 -10.11
C ALA A 861 7.69 15.92 -8.93
N ALA A 862 7.03 16.91 -8.30
CA ALA A 862 7.58 17.69 -7.19
C ALA A 862 7.39 17.02 -5.81
N ALA A 863 6.33 16.23 -5.64
CA ALA A 863 6.09 15.41 -4.46
C ALA A 863 7.11 14.26 -4.46
N ALA A 864 8.27 14.52 -3.86
CA ALA A 864 9.31 13.53 -3.72
C ALA A 864 8.80 12.35 -2.89
N PRO A 865 9.10 11.10 -3.28
CA PRO A 865 8.86 9.99 -2.37
C PRO A 865 9.69 10.21 -1.11
N ALA A 866 9.21 9.68 0.01
CA ALA A 866 9.95 9.66 1.27
C ALA A 866 10.50 8.24 1.48
N PRO A 867 11.53 7.80 0.74
CA PRO A 867 11.96 6.40 0.77
C PRO A 867 12.52 6.00 2.14
N HIS A 868 12.98 6.96 2.95
CA HIS A 868 13.34 6.77 4.37
C HIS A 868 12.16 6.37 5.27
N ARG A 869 10.91 6.64 4.86
CA ARG A 869 9.70 6.15 5.54
C ARG A 869 9.32 4.73 5.11
N ARG A 870 9.94 4.18 4.06
CA ARG A 870 9.72 2.80 3.64
C ARG A 870 10.82 1.87 4.13
N HIS A 871 12.06 2.35 4.12
CA HIS A 871 13.22 1.52 4.37
C HIS A 871 13.86 1.85 5.71
N ALA A 872 13.88 0.88 6.61
CA ALA A 872 14.55 0.97 7.90
C ALA A 872 16.09 0.94 7.75
N ALA A 873 16.59 0.34 6.67
CA ALA A 873 18.01 0.29 6.32
C ALA A 873 18.24 0.25 4.80
N TRP A 874 19.50 0.39 4.42
CA TRP A 874 19.96 0.48 3.04
C TRP A 874 21.19 -0.40 2.80
N ALA A 875 21.29 -0.95 1.58
CA ALA A 875 22.55 -1.41 1.02
C ALA A 875 23.14 -0.30 0.15
N VAL A 876 24.34 0.16 0.49
CA VAL A 876 25.08 1.19 -0.24
C VAL A 876 26.10 0.52 -1.13
N VAL A 877 25.89 0.60 -2.45
CA VAL A 877 26.82 0.07 -3.46
C VAL A 877 27.80 1.18 -3.82
N THR A 878 29.04 1.06 -3.36
CA THR A 878 30.14 1.99 -3.65
C THR A 878 30.97 1.46 -4.82
N VAL A 879 31.14 2.28 -5.85
CA VAL A 879 31.97 2.00 -7.02
C VAL A 879 33.16 2.95 -7.02
N ARG A 880 34.38 2.40 -7.00
CA ARG A 880 35.65 3.15 -7.07
C ARG A 880 36.54 2.59 -8.17
N ALA A 881 37.04 3.45 -9.04
CA ALA A 881 38.02 3.09 -10.06
C ALA A 881 38.78 4.34 -10.54
N ALA A 882 39.90 4.13 -11.24
CA ALA A 882 40.58 5.21 -11.96
C ALA A 882 39.62 5.83 -12.99
N GLU A 883 39.74 7.14 -13.24
CA GLU A 883 38.80 7.89 -14.09
C GLU A 883 38.64 7.28 -15.48
N GLU A 884 39.73 6.76 -16.04
CA GLU A 884 39.79 6.08 -17.35
C GLU A 884 38.98 4.77 -17.39
N GLU A 885 38.91 4.04 -16.28
CA GLU A 885 38.24 2.73 -16.16
C GLU A 885 36.84 2.85 -15.53
N PHE A 886 36.53 3.99 -14.90
CA PHE A 886 35.38 4.16 -14.03
C PHE A 886 34.04 3.89 -14.73
N GLU A 887 33.87 4.41 -15.93
CA GLU A 887 32.63 4.23 -16.70
C GLU A 887 32.44 2.78 -17.19
N GLU A 888 33.51 1.99 -17.28
CA GLU A 888 33.44 0.56 -17.57
C GLU A 888 33.02 -0.24 -16.32
N VAL A 889 33.67 0.01 -15.18
CA VAL A 889 33.33 -0.64 -13.90
C VAL A 889 31.88 -0.32 -13.51
N ARG A 890 31.49 0.95 -13.61
CA ARG A 890 30.12 1.42 -13.37
C ARG A 890 29.12 0.75 -14.32
N GLY A 891 29.48 0.56 -15.59
CA GLY A 891 28.67 -0.18 -16.56
C GLY A 891 28.45 -1.64 -16.16
N ARG A 892 29.51 -2.33 -15.72
CA ARG A 892 29.43 -3.71 -15.23
C ARG A 892 28.55 -3.85 -13.97
N VAL A 893 28.66 -2.90 -13.03
CA VAL A 893 27.79 -2.85 -11.84
C VAL A 893 26.33 -2.69 -12.26
N ARG A 894 26.03 -1.72 -13.12
CA ARG A 894 24.66 -1.50 -13.64
C ARG A 894 24.10 -2.75 -14.33
N GLY A 895 24.92 -3.45 -15.11
CA GLY A 895 24.52 -4.69 -15.79
C GLY A 895 24.25 -5.87 -14.85
N ARG A 896 24.80 -5.87 -13.63
CA ARG A 896 24.63 -6.93 -12.63
C ARG A 896 23.65 -6.58 -11.51
N LEU A 897 23.11 -5.37 -11.46
CA LEU A 897 22.22 -4.95 -10.36
C LEU A 897 20.96 -5.80 -10.23
N ARG A 898 20.38 -6.25 -11.35
CA ARG A 898 19.25 -7.21 -11.34
C ARG A 898 19.59 -8.50 -10.59
N ALA A 899 20.81 -9.02 -10.76
CA ALA A 899 21.23 -10.22 -10.05
C ALA A 899 21.40 -9.97 -8.55
N LEU A 900 21.80 -8.76 -8.13
CA LEU A 900 21.84 -8.39 -6.71
C LEU A 900 20.43 -8.32 -6.11
N LEU A 901 19.49 -7.71 -6.82
CA LEU A 901 18.08 -7.64 -6.39
C LEU A 901 17.46 -9.04 -6.27
N GLY A 902 17.70 -9.92 -7.25
CA GLY A 902 17.27 -11.32 -7.17
C GLY A 902 17.91 -12.07 -5.99
N ALA A 903 19.20 -11.87 -5.73
CA ALA A 903 19.87 -12.49 -4.57
C ALA A 903 19.33 -11.97 -3.22
N LEU A 904 18.92 -10.69 -3.15
CA LEU A 904 18.27 -10.12 -1.97
C LEU A 904 16.88 -10.73 -1.76
N GLU A 905 16.10 -10.88 -2.84
CA GLU A 905 14.79 -11.53 -2.82
C GLU A 905 14.88 -13.00 -2.38
N GLU A 906 15.82 -13.78 -2.94
CA GLU A 906 16.11 -15.16 -2.52
C GLU A 906 16.53 -15.26 -1.04
N ALA A 907 17.16 -14.21 -0.50
CA ALA A 907 17.53 -14.11 0.91
C ALA A 907 16.37 -13.65 1.83
N GLY A 908 15.17 -13.46 1.28
CA GLY A 908 13.94 -13.07 1.98
C GLY A 908 13.69 -11.56 2.07
N VAL A 909 14.43 -10.73 1.32
CA VAL A 909 14.23 -9.27 1.26
C VAL A 909 13.30 -8.94 0.10
N THR A 910 12.00 -8.97 0.34
CA THR A 910 10.97 -8.90 -0.71
C THR A 910 10.66 -7.49 -1.19
N ASP A 911 10.99 -6.46 -0.40
CA ASP A 911 10.71 -5.03 -0.66
C ASP A 911 11.97 -4.22 -1.00
N ALA A 912 12.98 -4.90 -1.55
CA ALA A 912 14.22 -4.24 -1.98
C ALA A 912 13.99 -3.28 -3.16
N HIS A 913 14.41 -2.02 -3.02
CA HIS A 913 14.27 -1.00 -4.07
C HIS A 913 15.59 -0.30 -4.39
N ALA A 914 16.14 -0.57 -5.57
CA ALA A 914 17.40 0.05 -6.01
C ALA A 914 17.17 1.43 -6.66
N TRP A 915 17.79 2.47 -6.10
CA TRP A 915 17.69 3.81 -6.66
C TRP A 915 18.55 3.97 -7.91
N PRO A 916 18.00 4.34 -9.09
CA PRO A 916 18.74 4.36 -10.36
C PRO A 916 19.89 5.37 -10.46
N ARG A 917 19.85 6.39 -9.60
CA ARG A 917 20.79 7.51 -9.58
C ARG A 917 21.70 7.39 -8.36
N PRO A 918 23.01 7.63 -8.51
CA PRO A 918 23.88 7.69 -7.36
C PRO A 918 23.54 8.92 -6.53
N PHE A 919 23.53 8.78 -5.20
CA PHE A 919 23.32 9.92 -4.29
C PHE A 919 24.64 10.67 -4.01
N GLU A 920 25.77 10.09 -4.40
CA GLU A 920 27.09 10.72 -4.36
C GLU A 920 27.85 10.34 -5.63
N SER A 921 28.40 11.34 -6.30
CA SER A 921 29.18 11.18 -7.52
C SER A 921 30.38 12.12 -7.52
N ALA A 922 31.58 11.58 -7.71
CA ALA A 922 32.82 12.33 -7.88
C ALA A 922 33.69 11.65 -8.95
N PRO A 923 34.74 12.29 -9.49
CA PRO A 923 35.65 11.63 -10.43
C PRO A 923 36.16 10.29 -9.86
N GLY A 924 35.86 9.18 -10.52
CA GLY A 924 36.24 7.83 -10.07
C GLY A 924 35.41 7.25 -8.92
N LEU A 925 34.32 7.89 -8.47
CA LEU A 925 33.47 7.43 -7.37
C LEU A 925 31.96 7.60 -7.68
N ALA A 926 31.19 6.55 -7.44
CA ALA A 926 29.72 6.65 -7.35
C ALA A 926 29.18 5.79 -6.20
N ARG A 927 28.20 6.30 -5.45
CA ARG A 927 27.46 5.52 -4.45
C ARG A 927 25.98 5.44 -4.79
N TYR A 928 25.46 4.23 -4.84
CA TYR A 928 24.05 3.93 -5.08
C TYR A 928 23.41 3.42 -3.80
N ALA A 929 22.12 3.74 -3.60
CA ALA A 929 21.33 3.23 -2.48
C ALA A 929 20.35 2.17 -2.97
N ILE A 930 20.23 1.09 -2.21
CA ILE A 930 19.17 0.09 -2.34
C ILE A 930 18.44 0.05 -1.01
N GLY A 931 17.16 0.44 -0.98
CA GLY A 931 16.31 0.29 0.19
C GLY A 931 16.11 -1.18 0.50
N LEU A 932 16.24 -1.56 1.78
CA LEU A 932 16.13 -2.96 2.25
C LEU A 932 14.85 -3.24 3.02
N GLY A 933 13.87 -2.34 2.89
CA GLY A 933 12.56 -2.55 3.47
C GLY A 933 12.37 -2.19 4.94
N ALA A 934 11.19 -2.49 5.46
CA ALA A 934 10.82 -2.27 6.86
C ALA A 934 11.50 -3.27 7.81
N ALA A 935 11.77 -4.49 7.33
CA ALA A 935 12.42 -5.57 8.07
C ALA A 935 13.76 -6.00 7.40
N PRO A 936 14.78 -5.13 7.41
CA PRO A 936 16.00 -5.36 6.67
C PRO A 936 16.86 -6.47 7.29
N PRO A 937 17.67 -7.19 6.48
CA PRO A 937 18.69 -8.07 7.01
C PRO A 937 19.74 -7.27 7.78
N ASP A 938 20.42 -7.92 8.73
CA ASP A 938 21.59 -7.33 9.37
C ASP A 938 22.78 -7.20 8.40
N ALA A 939 23.81 -6.47 8.84
CA ALA A 939 25.00 -6.22 8.03
C ALA A 939 25.75 -7.50 7.63
N ALA A 940 25.73 -8.54 8.48
CA ALA A 940 26.43 -9.79 8.21
C ALA A 940 25.72 -10.59 7.12
N ARG A 941 24.38 -10.70 7.20
CA ARG A 941 23.55 -11.35 6.17
C ARG A 941 23.66 -10.62 4.83
N LEU A 942 23.62 -9.29 4.84
CA LEU A 942 23.83 -8.50 3.61
C LEU A 942 25.19 -8.78 2.98
N ALA A 943 26.27 -8.84 3.78
CA ALA A 943 27.61 -9.09 3.29
C ALA A 943 27.73 -10.48 2.63
N VAL A 944 27.06 -11.50 3.16
CA VAL A 944 27.00 -12.85 2.56
C VAL A 944 26.28 -12.80 1.20
N THR A 945 25.09 -12.20 1.15
CA THR A 945 24.31 -12.09 -0.10
C THR A 945 25.07 -11.30 -1.18
N ALA A 946 25.67 -10.16 -0.82
CA ALA A 946 26.41 -9.32 -1.74
C ALA A 946 27.78 -9.90 -2.14
N GLY A 947 28.39 -10.75 -1.29
CA GLY A 947 29.72 -11.32 -1.52
C GLY A 947 29.80 -12.16 -2.80
N HIS A 948 28.80 -13.00 -3.04
CA HIS A 948 28.71 -13.80 -4.28
C HIS A 948 28.52 -12.93 -5.52
N TRP A 949 27.69 -11.89 -5.41
CA TRP A 949 27.45 -10.94 -6.50
C TRP A 949 28.68 -10.08 -6.85
N GLY A 950 29.45 -9.66 -5.85
CA GLY A 950 30.64 -8.83 -5.99
C GLY A 950 31.83 -9.53 -6.65
N ALA A 951 31.76 -10.86 -6.83
CA ALA A 951 32.84 -11.64 -7.42
C ALA A 951 33.23 -11.13 -8.83
N GLY A 952 34.50 -10.73 -8.98
CA GLY A 952 35.06 -10.20 -10.23
C GLY A 952 34.78 -8.71 -10.48
N LEU A 953 34.10 -8.00 -9.58
CA LEU A 953 33.91 -6.55 -9.62
C LEU A 953 34.98 -5.85 -8.77
N ARG A 954 36.16 -5.57 -9.35
CA ARG A 954 37.22 -4.83 -8.65
C ARG A 954 36.77 -3.40 -8.34
N GLY A 955 37.06 -2.93 -7.12
CA GLY A 955 36.72 -1.58 -6.68
C GLY A 955 35.23 -1.37 -6.33
N VAL A 956 34.46 -2.45 -6.15
CA VAL A 956 33.05 -2.39 -5.78
C VAL A 956 32.86 -2.96 -4.38
N GLU A 957 32.13 -2.22 -3.53
CA GLU A 957 31.83 -2.58 -2.15
C GLU A 957 30.32 -2.41 -1.90
N VAL A 958 29.73 -3.30 -1.11
CA VAL A 958 28.35 -3.17 -0.63
C VAL A 958 28.36 -3.11 0.89
N SER A 959 27.91 -1.98 1.46
CA SER A 959 27.88 -1.75 2.91
C SER A 959 26.45 -1.54 3.41
N TRP A 960 26.15 -1.99 4.62
CA TRP A 960 24.88 -1.74 5.28
C TRP A 960 24.88 -0.33 5.92
N ALA A 961 23.75 0.39 5.80
CA ALA A 961 23.56 1.69 6.44
C ALA A 961 22.16 1.79 7.05
N ALA A 962 22.06 2.35 8.26
CA ALA A 962 20.77 2.56 8.91
C ALA A 962 19.97 3.67 8.22
N GLY A 963 18.63 3.66 8.35
CA GLY A 963 17.70 4.54 7.63
C GLY A 963 18.20 5.98 7.41
N GLY A 964 18.41 6.75 8.48
CA GLY A 964 18.84 8.15 8.39
C GLY A 964 20.32 8.40 8.08
N GLU A 965 21.12 7.37 7.79
CA GLU A 965 22.53 7.52 7.40
C GLU A 965 22.69 7.85 5.92
N VAL A 966 21.76 7.39 5.08
CA VAL A 966 21.72 7.75 3.67
C VAL A 966 21.09 9.15 3.52
N PRO A 967 21.67 10.06 2.71
CA PRO A 967 21.10 11.39 2.47
C PRO A 967 19.78 11.30 1.67
N ASP A 968 19.17 12.45 1.40
CA ASP A 968 18.01 12.50 0.53
C ASP A 968 18.32 11.95 -0.86
N LEU A 969 17.45 11.06 -1.36
CA LEU A 969 17.59 10.45 -2.68
C LEU A 969 16.83 11.32 -3.69
N GLY A 970 17.53 11.88 -4.68
CA GLY A 970 16.88 12.69 -5.72
C GLY A 970 17.56 14.02 -6.05
N ALA A 971 18.66 14.36 -5.36
CA ALA A 971 19.55 15.47 -5.72
C ALA A 971 20.14 15.32 -7.13
#